data_AF-A0A0G0PWX3-F1
#
_entry.id   AF-A0A0G0PWX3-F1
#
_cell.length_a   1.000
_cell.length_b   1.000
_cell.length_c   1.000
_cell.angle_alpha   90.00
_cell.angle_beta   90.00
_cell.angle_gamma   90.00
#
_symmetry.space_group_name_H-M   'P 1'
#
loop_
_entity.id
_entity.type
_entity.pdbx_description
1 polymer ?
#
loop_
_entity_poly.entity_id
_entity_poly.type
_entity_poly.pdbx_seq_one_letter_code
_entity_poly.pdbx_strand_id
1 'polypeptide(L)'
;MRQDFKKLFEFLLGIPLTIVSFYFIFNFIYRNREEILPIFSNFNLVSYLLGFFFLTIFFFLRALVWKNILKHQGFEVETAKSVYLLSSSEIKRYIPGSILAFISRVKNFNFLKIPTKKMVKMIFYESLIFVFSSFLISIPGLVFIIKGFNISQFFADYLFISLMLFLLSISLISAVFLIKFNRIKSFAKKIYPLKEAFVLMALSWIFFGVGNYLIAASFVYLDPIRIVALSSFFVLSWLIGYLSIVAPLGLGVREAVIIYGLSPIISLPLSATLSVLLRVSHIASEIIFLFVSYLNLRFLKIKTPVSFHFAILWAAIISYISYFSYVSIEKHNNFFTGRFDLGNMDQTVWNTLNGRFFQLTNPDGTQTISRLAIHSDFILMLISPFYILWNDPRVLLVIQSVILGLGGLFIYKISNYVLKNNYLSLVFGISYLLNPFVQKQNLFDFHPVTLATTFLLASFYFLIKRKNILFLLFLVVALLTKESVYIIGFLLGLFAFIRTKNKWWIVFALLSIFLFYFLMSYAIPAARGGAHFATEYFEMFGSSPFDIGKNMLMNPIKTTSLLLTFPNLNYAYKLLLPVGFLSLLAPSFLIFALPDTLINLLSKNENLKSVNFHYAALILPFIYISAVFGVKNLLSITSRFTGSKVLANFILIVSLFSTFQYGVLPGAKKPSLETYNNSLPERREIKSFLHKIPPQLKVAATNNLGAHLSHREYIFTIPNGVNEADVIVFLLNDQYAQPSLSYQIDLSKRIQEDENYTKVYQIGDFVAFSKKNAAFPFQK
;
A
#
# COMPACT_ATOMS: atom_id res chain seq x y z
N MET A 1 -32.82 3.56 47.39
CA MET A 1 -31.72 3.63 48.39
C MET A 1 -30.40 3.03 47.91
N ARG A 2 -30.22 1.70 47.75
CA ARG A 2 -28.92 1.12 47.30
C ARG A 2 -28.49 1.54 45.87
N GLN A 3 -29.43 1.81 44.97
CA GLN A 3 -29.17 2.22 43.59
C GLN A 3 -28.81 3.71 43.48
N ASP A 4 -29.41 4.54 44.32
CA ASP A 4 -29.18 5.99 44.38
C ASP A 4 -27.86 6.31 45.08
N PHE A 5 -27.52 5.55 46.13
CA PHE A 5 -26.22 5.68 46.81
C PHE A 5 -25.05 5.29 45.89
N LYS A 6 -25.24 4.29 45.01
CA LYS A 6 -24.22 3.89 44.03
C LYS A 6 -24.03 4.95 42.93
N LYS A 7 -25.12 5.53 42.42
CA LYS A 7 -25.05 6.67 41.47
C LYS A 7 -24.42 7.90 42.10
N LEU A 8 -24.74 8.19 43.36
CA LEU A 8 -24.19 9.31 44.12
C LEU A 8 -22.69 9.10 44.40
N PHE A 9 -22.27 7.87 44.72
CA PHE A 9 -20.87 7.51 44.93
C PHE A 9 -20.04 7.53 43.63
N GLU A 10 -20.60 7.05 42.51
CA GLU A 10 -19.99 7.16 41.17
C GLU A 10 -19.85 8.63 40.71
N PHE A 11 -20.83 9.48 41.06
CA PHE A 11 -20.81 10.91 40.76
C PHE A 11 -19.82 11.69 41.65
N LEU A 12 -19.81 11.41 42.97
CA LEU A 12 -18.97 12.09 43.96
C LEU A 12 -17.49 11.72 43.90
N LEU A 13 -17.13 10.50 43.48
CA LEU A 13 -15.72 10.15 43.26
C LEU A 13 -15.27 10.43 41.83
N GLY A 14 -16.13 10.23 40.84
CA GLY A 14 -15.79 10.37 39.42
C GLY A 14 -15.41 11.80 39.02
N ILE A 15 -16.17 12.81 39.45
CA ILE A 15 -15.92 14.21 39.08
C ILE A 15 -14.63 14.75 39.71
N PRO A 16 -14.36 14.60 41.02
CA PRO A 16 -13.11 15.06 41.62
C PRO A 16 -11.88 14.35 41.06
N LEU A 17 -11.92 13.02 40.84
CA LEU A 17 -10.82 12.30 40.20
C LEU A 17 -10.57 12.77 38.76
N THR A 18 -11.63 13.12 38.03
CA THR A 18 -11.54 13.67 36.68
C THR A 18 -10.92 15.08 36.70
N ILE A 19 -11.37 15.96 37.61
CA ILE A 19 -10.81 17.31 37.79
C ILE A 19 -9.33 17.25 38.20
N VAL A 20 -8.97 16.38 39.15
CA VAL A 20 -7.58 16.16 39.57
C VAL A 20 -6.73 15.62 38.41
N SER A 21 -7.28 14.70 37.62
CA SER A 21 -6.59 14.17 36.42
C SER A 21 -6.35 15.26 35.38
N PHE A 22 -7.35 16.11 35.10
CA PHE A 22 -7.20 17.25 34.18
C PHE A 22 -6.21 18.28 34.69
N TYR A 23 -6.23 18.60 35.98
CA TYR A 23 -5.25 19.51 36.59
C TYR A 23 -3.82 18.95 36.48
N PHE A 24 -3.63 17.67 36.76
CA PHE A 24 -2.31 17.02 36.65
C PHE A 24 -1.81 17.02 35.20
N ILE A 25 -2.66 16.68 34.23
CA ILE A 25 -2.33 16.72 32.79
C ILE A 25 -1.99 18.15 32.36
N PHE A 26 -2.80 19.14 32.75
CA PHE A 26 -2.57 20.54 32.39
C PHE A 26 -1.26 21.07 32.98
N ASN A 27 -1.00 20.84 34.27
CA ASN A 27 0.24 21.23 34.93
C ASN A 27 1.46 20.51 34.30
N PHE A 28 1.33 19.24 33.92
CA PHE A 28 2.38 18.50 33.23
C PHE A 28 2.71 19.11 31.85
N ILE A 29 1.69 19.43 31.05
CA ILE A 29 1.88 20.06 29.74
C ILE A 29 2.50 21.45 29.89
N TYR A 30 2.02 22.24 30.86
CA TYR A 30 2.52 23.60 31.09
C TYR A 30 4.01 23.63 31.49
N ARG A 31 4.43 22.68 32.34
CA ARG A 31 5.83 22.55 32.79
C ARG A 31 6.77 22.08 31.68
N ASN A 32 6.29 21.27 30.74
CA ASN A 32 7.10 20.69 29.65
C ASN A 32 6.80 21.32 28.27
N ARG A 33 6.26 22.54 28.24
CA ARG A 33 5.75 23.17 27.01
C ARG A 33 6.81 23.33 25.91
N GLU A 34 8.07 23.56 26.26
CA GLU A 34 9.14 23.76 25.27
C GLU A 34 9.46 22.48 24.50
N GLU A 35 9.34 21.31 25.14
CA GLU A 35 9.46 20.00 24.47
C GLU A 35 8.16 19.59 23.76
N ILE A 36 6.99 20.02 24.27
CA ILE A 36 5.68 19.57 23.78
C ILE A 36 5.14 20.38 22.59
N LEU A 37 5.39 21.69 22.53
CA LEU A 37 4.89 22.53 21.45
C LEU A 37 5.45 22.15 20.06
N PRO A 38 6.76 21.81 19.91
CA PRO A 38 7.31 21.40 18.62
C PRO A 38 6.63 20.17 18.01
N ILE A 39 6.10 19.26 18.83
CA ILE A 39 5.44 18.04 18.36
C ILE A 39 4.23 18.37 17.46
N PHE A 40 3.48 19.42 17.80
CA PHE A 40 2.32 19.85 17.02
C PHE A 40 2.70 20.54 15.71
N SER A 41 3.84 21.24 15.68
CA SER A 41 4.38 21.81 14.43
C SER A 41 4.87 20.72 13.45
N ASN A 42 5.24 19.55 13.98
CA ASN A 42 5.74 18.42 13.19
C ASN A 42 4.65 17.42 12.79
N PHE A 43 3.38 17.76 13.04
CA PHE A 43 2.26 16.85 12.89
C PHE A 43 2.07 16.38 11.45
N ASN A 44 2.15 15.06 11.22
CA ASN A 44 1.86 14.45 9.93
C ASN A 44 0.41 13.97 9.86
N LEU A 45 -0.45 14.78 9.23
CA LEU A 45 -1.87 14.48 9.06
C LEU A 45 -2.11 13.15 8.33
N VAL A 46 -1.28 12.80 7.34
CA VAL A 46 -1.43 11.56 6.57
C VAL A 46 -1.22 10.34 7.46
N SER A 47 -0.13 10.31 8.23
CA SER A 47 0.15 9.23 9.20
C SER A 47 -0.99 9.12 10.22
N TYR A 48 -1.50 10.24 10.71
CA TYR A 48 -2.59 10.26 11.67
C TYR A 48 -3.88 9.65 11.09
N LEU A 49 -4.30 10.11 9.91
CA LEU A 49 -5.49 9.60 9.23
C LEU A 49 -5.37 8.10 8.87
N LEU A 50 -4.19 7.66 8.43
CA LEU A 50 -3.91 6.24 8.21
C LEU A 50 -4.01 5.45 9.51
N GLY A 51 -3.50 5.97 10.62
CA GLY A 51 -3.62 5.33 11.93
C GLY A 51 -5.07 5.14 12.37
N PHE A 52 -5.92 6.17 12.21
CA PHE A 52 -7.37 6.08 12.45
C PHE A 52 -8.04 5.01 11.58
N PHE A 53 -7.67 4.97 10.31
CA PHE A 53 -8.20 4.01 9.37
C PHE A 53 -7.84 2.57 9.76
N PHE A 54 -6.59 2.33 10.18
CA PHE A 54 -6.16 1.02 10.68
C PHE A 54 -6.88 0.61 11.97
N LEU A 55 -7.10 1.54 12.90
CA LEU A 55 -7.92 1.28 14.10
C LEU A 55 -9.37 0.94 13.74
N THR A 56 -9.93 1.59 12.73
CA THR A 56 -11.28 1.28 12.22
C THR A 56 -11.37 -0.16 11.69
N ILE A 57 -10.34 -0.61 10.97
CA ILE A 57 -10.23 -2.00 10.48
C ILE A 57 -10.11 -2.98 11.65
N PHE A 58 -9.33 -2.64 12.69
CA PHE A 58 -9.24 -3.45 13.91
C PHE A 58 -10.62 -3.69 14.52
N PHE A 59 -11.43 -2.65 14.72
CA PHE A 59 -12.78 -2.79 15.27
C PHE A 59 -13.70 -3.63 14.38
N PHE A 60 -13.62 -3.44 13.06
CA PHE A 60 -14.38 -4.22 12.09
C PHE A 60 -14.00 -5.70 12.11
N LEU A 61 -12.71 -6.04 12.08
CA LEU A 61 -12.23 -7.42 12.14
C LEU A 61 -12.62 -8.09 13.46
N ARG A 62 -12.52 -7.38 14.59
CA ARG A 62 -12.98 -7.86 15.89
C ARG A 62 -14.49 -8.18 15.89
N ALA A 63 -15.30 -7.35 15.23
CA ALA A 63 -16.71 -7.64 15.02
C ALA A 63 -16.97 -8.89 14.16
N LEU A 64 -16.14 -9.14 13.15
CA LEU A 64 -16.20 -10.37 12.38
C LEU A 64 -15.80 -11.60 13.19
N VAL A 65 -14.85 -11.49 14.13
CA VAL A 65 -14.52 -12.58 15.07
C VAL A 65 -15.75 -12.99 15.87
N TRP A 66 -16.45 -12.02 16.47
CA TRP A 66 -17.67 -12.31 17.23
C TRP A 66 -18.76 -12.96 16.37
N LYS A 67 -18.98 -12.44 15.16
CA LYS A 67 -19.91 -13.04 14.20
C LYS A 67 -19.54 -14.48 13.85
N ASN A 68 -18.25 -14.76 13.66
CA ASN A 68 -17.73 -16.09 13.34
C ASN A 68 -18.00 -17.08 14.50
N ILE A 69 -17.76 -16.65 15.74
CA ILE A 69 -18.09 -17.42 16.96
C ILE A 69 -19.60 -17.72 17.04
N LEU A 70 -20.46 -16.73 16.79
CA LEU A 70 -21.92 -16.92 16.77
C LEU A 70 -22.35 -17.93 15.70
N LYS A 71 -21.86 -17.77 14.47
CA LYS A 71 -22.17 -18.65 13.34
C LYS A 71 -21.84 -20.11 13.64
N HIS A 72 -20.68 -20.35 14.24
CA HIS A 72 -20.26 -21.71 14.61
C HIS A 72 -21.08 -22.32 15.75
N GLN A 73 -21.78 -21.51 16.53
CA GLN A 73 -22.71 -21.96 17.55
C GLN A 73 -24.14 -22.15 17.02
N GLY A 74 -24.34 -22.00 15.71
CA GLY A 74 -25.61 -22.15 15.00
C GLY A 74 -26.43 -20.86 14.90
N PHE A 75 -25.87 -19.71 15.28
CA PHE A 75 -26.59 -18.44 15.27
C PHE A 75 -26.09 -17.54 14.16
N GLU A 76 -26.94 -17.28 13.16
CA GLU A 76 -26.61 -16.36 12.07
C GLU A 76 -27.11 -14.95 12.35
N VAL A 77 -26.26 -13.97 12.06
CA VAL A 77 -26.56 -12.55 12.20
C VAL A 77 -26.03 -11.83 10.96
N GLU A 78 -26.81 -10.90 10.42
CA GLU A 78 -26.35 -10.02 9.35
C GLU A 78 -25.08 -9.25 9.77
N THR A 79 -24.16 -9.03 8.82
CA THR A 79 -22.86 -8.40 9.11
C THR A 79 -23.04 -7.02 9.75
N ALA A 80 -23.85 -6.15 9.15
CA ALA A 80 -24.07 -4.79 9.63
C ALA A 80 -24.64 -4.78 11.06
N LYS A 81 -25.63 -5.65 11.34
CA LYS A 81 -26.24 -5.78 12.66
C LYS A 81 -25.25 -6.31 13.70
N SER A 82 -24.47 -7.35 13.38
CA SER A 82 -23.46 -7.90 14.29
C SER A 82 -22.38 -6.87 14.63
N VAL A 83 -21.93 -6.09 13.65
CA VAL A 83 -20.91 -5.05 13.83
C VAL A 83 -21.42 -3.97 14.78
N TYR A 84 -22.59 -3.37 14.49
CA TYR A 84 -23.17 -2.33 15.34
C TYR A 84 -23.43 -2.81 16.78
N LEU A 85 -24.00 -4.01 16.94
CA LEU A 85 -24.32 -4.54 18.27
C LEU A 85 -23.08 -4.87 19.11
N LEU A 86 -21.98 -5.30 18.47
CA LEU A 86 -20.71 -5.46 19.17
C LEU A 86 -20.11 -4.10 19.55
N SER A 87 -20.00 -3.16 18.60
CA SER A 87 -19.43 -1.83 18.85
C SER A 87 -20.16 -1.07 19.97
N SER A 88 -21.50 -1.14 19.97
CA SER A 88 -22.33 -0.52 21.02
C SER A 88 -22.22 -1.22 22.38
N SER A 89 -21.80 -2.48 22.42
CA SER A 89 -21.47 -3.16 23.68
C SER A 89 -20.11 -2.71 24.18
N GLU A 90 -19.13 -2.60 23.28
CA GLU A 90 -17.75 -2.26 23.60
C GLU A 90 -17.58 -0.84 24.14
N ILE A 91 -18.30 0.15 23.60
CA ILE A 91 -18.21 1.55 24.06
C ILE A 91 -18.58 1.70 25.54
N LYS A 92 -19.42 0.80 26.07
CA LYS A 92 -19.83 0.83 27.49
C LYS A 92 -18.71 0.44 28.45
N ARG A 93 -17.55 -0.01 27.95
CA ARG A 93 -16.36 -0.23 28.78
C ARG A 93 -15.79 1.06 29.36
N TYR A 94 -16.07 2.22 28.77
CA TYR A 94 -15.63 3.53 29.29
C TYR A 94 -16.50 4.06 30.44
N ILE A 95 -17.61 3.39 30.74
CA ILE A 95 -18.44 3.62 31.93
C ILE A 95 -17.90 2.67 33.01
N PRO A 96 -17.72 3.08 34.28
CA PRO A 96 -16.95 2.34 35.28
C PRO A 96 -17.23 0.83 35.29
N GLY A 97 -16.21 0.05 34.91
CA GLY A 97 -16.19 -1.41 34.89
C GLY A 97 -16.34 -2.05 33.50
N SER A 98 -15.34 -2.83 33.06
CA SER A 98 -15.37 -3.65 31.83
C SER A 98 -16.54 -4.65 31.79
N ILE A 99 -17.09 -4.99 32.98
CA ILE A 99 -18.27 -5.82 33.17
C ILE A 99 -19.49 -5.28 32.41
N LEU A 100 -19.65 -3.96 32.31
CA LEU A 100 -20.79 -3.34 31.62
C LEU A 100 -20.79 -3.64 30.11
N ALA A 101 -19.61 -3.79 29.50
CA ALA A 101 -19.51 -4.20 28.10
C ALA A 101 -20.01 -5.63 27.89
N PHE A 102 -19.66 -6.56 28.79
CA PHE A 102 -20.15 -7.95 28.73
C PHE A 102 -21.66 -8.04 28.99
N ILE A 103 -22.18 -7.32 29.99
CA ILE A 103 -23.62 -7.26 30.27
C ILE A 103 -24.37 -6.69 29.08
N SER A 104 -23.86 -5.60 28.48
CA SER A 104 -24.47 -5.02 27.29
C SER A 104 -24.48 -6.01 26.14
N ARG A 105 -23.42 -6.80 25.97
CA ARG A 105 -23.36 -7.79 24.90
C ARG A 105 -24.42 -8.87 25.05
N VAL A 106 -24.64 -9.36 26.27
CA VAL A 106 -25.74 -10.30 26.56
C VAL A 106 -27.09 -9.71 26.17
N LYS A 107 -27.35 -8.44 26.56
CA LYS A 107 -28.60 -7.74 26.23
C LYS A 107 -28.77 -7.50 24.73
N ASN A 108 -27.73 -7.01 24.06
CA ASN A 108 -27.76 -6.64 22.64
C ASN A 108 -28.04 -7.84 21.72
N PHE A 109 -27.63 -9.05 22.12
CA PHE A 109 -27.84 -10.28 21.35
C PHE A 109 -29.01 -11.14 21.87
N ASN A 110 -29.82 -10.64 22.81
CA ASN A 110 -30.95 -11.38 23.38
C ASN A 110 -32.03 -11.76 22.34
N PHE A 111 -32.15 -11.00 21.24
CA PHE A 111 -33.09 -11.31 20.15
C PHE A 111 -32.83 -12.67 19.48
N LEU A 112 -31.62 -13.21 19.62
CA LEU A 112 -31.27 -14.56 19.15
C LEU A 112 -31.75 -15.67 20.10
N LYS A 113 -32.37 -15.31 21.24
CA LYS A 113 -32.84 -16.23 22.29
C LYS A 113 -31.75 -17.20 22.76
N ILE A 114 -30.50 -16.73 22.79
CA ILE A 114 -29.34 -17.51 23.23
C ILE A 114 -29.39 -17.61 24.75
N PRO A 115 -29.36 -18.81 25.35
CA PRO A 115 -29.31 -18.95 26.81
C PRO A 115 -28.11 -18.20 27.39
N THR A 116 -28.31 -17.43 28.47
CA THR A 116 -27.26 -16.59 29.09
C THR A 116 -25.98 -17.36 29.37
N LYS A 117 -26.09 -18.62 29.86
CA LYS A 117 -24.92 -19.49 30.10
C LYS A 117 -24.12 -19.78 28.81
N LYS A 118 -24.79 -19.97 27.67
CA LYS A 118 -24.14 -20.18 26.36
C LYS A 118 -23.51 -18.87 25.86
N MET A 119 -24.16 -17.73 26.09
CA MET A 119 -23.63 -16.41 25.75
C MET A 119 -22.34 -16.10 26.52
N VAL A 120 -22.34 -16.25 27.85
CA VAL A 120 -21.17 -16.05 28.71
C VAL A 120 -20.01 -16.96 28.28
N LYS A 121 -20.30 -18.21 27.92
CA LYS A 121 -19.29 -19.15 27.40
C LYS A 121 -18.65 -18.66 26.08
N MET A 122 -19.42 -18.08 25.17
CA MET A 122 -18.88 -17.51 23.93
C MET A 122 -18.02 -16.27 24.20
N ILE A 123 -18.44 -15.40 25.13
CA ILE A 123 -17.66 -14.24 25.57
C ILE A 123 -16.31 -14.69 26.16
N PHE A 124 -16.32 -15.76 26.96
CA PHE A 124 -15.10 -16.34 27.51
C PHE A 124 -14.17 -16.89 26.41
N TYR A 125 -14.70 -17.60 25.41
CA TYR A 125 -13.91 -18.07 24.27
C TYR A 125 -13.32 -16.93 23.44
N GLU A 126 -14.08 -15.87 23.17
CA GLU A 126 -13.55 -14.68 22.52
C GLU A 126 -12.42 -14.06 23.36
N SER A 127 -12.61 -13.94 24.68
CA SER A 127 -11.60 -13.38 25.59
C SER A 127 -10.30 -14.20 25.59
N LEU A 128 -10.38 -15.54 25.54
CA LEU A 128 -9.20 -16.40 25.39
C LEU A 128 -8.51 -16.17 24.04
N ILE A 129 -9.25 -16.21 22.93
CA ILE A 129 -8.69 -15.93 21.59
C ILE A 129 -8.01 -14.57 21.59
N PHE A 130 -8.67 -13.58 22.16
CA PHE A 130 -8.22 -12.20 22.26
C PHE A 130 -6.88 -12.10 23.01
N VAL A 131 -6.76 -12.72 24.19
CA VAL A 131 -5.50 -12.78 24.97
C VAL A 131 -4.40 -13.53 24.21
N PHE A 132 -4.64 -14.77 23.75
CA PHE A 132 -3.60 -15.57 23.10
C PHE A 132 -3.11 -14.98 21.78
N SER A 133 -4.02 -14.43 20.96
CA SER A 133 -3.63 -13.77 19.71
C SER A 133 -2.87 -12.47 19.97
N SER A 134 -3.28 -11.66 20.95
CA SER A 134 -2.55 -10.44 21.33
C SER A 134 -1.16 -10.76 21.84
N PHE A 135 -1.01 -11.82 22.64
CA PHE A 135 0.26 -12.27 23.15
C PHE A 135 1.18 -12.68 22.01
N LEU A 136 0.69 -13.49 21.07
CA LEU A 136 1.46 -13.93 19.89
C LEU A 136 1.99 -12.73 19.09
N ILE A 137 1.13 -11.73 18.84
CA ILE A 137 1.54 -10.51 18.12
C ILE A 137 2.46 -9.61 18.96
N SER A 138 2.40 -9.69 20.28
CA SER A 138 3.22 -8.90 21.21
C SER A 138 4.68 -9.38 21.32
N ILE A 139 5.00 -10.57 20.82
CA ILE A 139 6.33 -11.20 20.96
C ILE A 139 7.48 -10.27 20.50
N PRO A 140 7.45 -9.65 19.29
CA PRO A 140 8.49 -8.71 18.89
C PRO A 140 8.59 -7.48 19.80
N GLY A 141 7.46 -7.05 20.39
CA GLY A 141 7.39 -5.92 21.32
C GLY A 141 8.01 -6.26 22.68
N LEU A 142 7.87 -7.50 23.14
CA LEU A 142 8.57 -8.00 24.34
C LEU A 142 10.08 -7.96 24.14
N VAL A 143 10.58 -8.48 23.00
CA VAL A 143 12.00 -8.43 22.66
C VAL A 143 12.52 -7.00 22.61
N PHE A 144 11.73 -6.08 22.06
CA PHE A 144 12.06 -4.66 22.02
C PHE A 144 12.24 -4.03 23.41
N ILE A 145 11.28 -4.25 24.32
CA ILE A 145 11.40 -3.76 25.71
C ILE A 145 12.67 -4.32 26.35
N ILE A 146 12.91 -5.63 26.26
CA ILE A 146 14.03 -6.28 26.93
C ILE A 146 15.38 -5.72 26.45
N LYS A 147 15.54 -5.52 25.13
CA LYS A 147 16.73 -4.89 24.56
C LYS A 147 16.89 -3.43 24.97
N GLY A 148 15.79 -2.68 25.06
CA GLY A 148 15.82 -1.27 25.45
C GLY A 148 16.30 -1.01 26.88
N PHE A 149 16.20 -2.00 27.77
CA PHE A 149 16.61 -1.89 29.18
C PHE A 149 17.94 -2.56 29.52
N ASN A 150 18.77 -2.95 28.53
CA ASN A 150 20.07 -3.62 28.75
C ASN A 150 20.01 -4.86 29.68
N ILE A 151 18.87 -5.55 29.73
CA ILE A 151 18.76 -6.84 30.40
C ILE A 151 19.64 -7.82 29.62
N SER A 152 20.51 -8.58 30.30
CA SER A 152 21.51 -9.43 29.64
C SER A 152 20.87 -10.31 28.57
N GLN A 153 21.49 -10.38 27.38
CA GLN A 153 20.93 -11.08 26.22
C GLN A 153 20.61 -12.55 26.54
N PHE A 154 21.39 -13.16 27.42
CA PHE A 154 21.18 -14.48 27.99
C PHE A 154 19.84 -14.62 28.75
N PHE A 155 19.45 -13.63 29.56
CA PHE A 155 18.18 -13.63 30.28
C PHE A 155 16.98 -13.37 29.35
N ALA A 156 17.18 -12.57 28.31
CA ALA A 156 16.18 -12.29 27.28
C ALA A 156 15.79 -13.55 26.50
N ASP A 157 16.79 -14.31 26.08
CA ASP A 157 16.61 -15.56 25.35
C ASP A 157 15.98 -16.64 26.25
N TYR A 158 16.36 -16.70 27.53
CA TYR A 158 15.76 -17.62 28.49
C TYR A 158 14.31 -17.28 28.82
N LEU A 159 13.97 -15.99 28.97
CA LEU A 159 12.59 -15.53 29.17
C LEU A 159 11.73 -15.79 27.93
N PHE A 160 12.29 -15.60 26.73
CA PHE A 160 11.65 -15.90 25.46
C PHE A 160 11.36 -17.41 25.31
N ILE A 161 12.35 -18.26 25.58
CA ILE A 161 12.20 -19.73 25.59
C ILE A 161 11.20 -20.14 26.67
N SER A 162 11.25 -19.53 27.86
CA SER A 162 10.34 -19.83 28.98
C SER A 162 8.90 -19.42 28.68
N LEU A 163 8.67 -18.29 28.00
CA LEU A 163 7.35 -17.85 27.55
C LEU A 163 6.81 -18.74 26.43
N MET A 164 7.68 -19.16 25.50
CA MET A 164 7.32 -20.14 24.46
C MET A 164 6.97 -21.50 25.06
N LEU A 165 7.75 -21.97 26.04
CA LEU A 165 7.49 -23.21 26.78
C LEU A 165 6.26 -23.09 27.69
N PHE A 166 5.98 -21.92 28.25
CA PHE A 166 4.76 -21.64 29.03
C PHE A 166 3.51 -21.62 28.15
N LEU A 167 3.61 -21.06 26.94
CA LEU A 167 2.53 -21.16 25.96
C LEU A 167 2.36 -22.57 25.43
N LEU A 168 3.47 -23.29 25.18
CA LEU A 168 3.45 -24.68 24.79
C LEU A 168 2.81 -25.52 25.90
N SER A 169 3.15 -25.25 27.17
CA SER A 169 2.63 -25.94 28.34
C SER A 169 1.17 -25.58 28.62
N ILE A 170 0.70 -24.35 28.40
CA ILE A 170 -0.72 -24.00 28.44
C ILE A 170 -1.47 -24.64 27.27
N SER A 171 -0.89 -24.67 26.07
CA SER A 171 -1.49 -25.34 24.92
C SER A 171 -1.57 -26.86 25.15
N LEU A 172 -0.56 -27.44 25.79
CA LEU A 172 -0.50 -28.83 26.20
C LEU A 172 -1.41 -29.13 27.38
N ILE A 173 -1.52 -28.26 28.39
CA ILE A 173 -2.47 -28.38 29.51
C ILE A 173 -3.89 -28.27 28.96
N SER A 174 -4.15 -27.34 28.05
CA SER A 174 -5.42 -27.29 27.34
C SER A 174 -5.64 -28.56 26.53
N ALA A 175 -4.62 -29.13 25.88
CA ALA A 175 -4.71 -30.42 25.19
C ALA A 175 -4.87 -31.63 26.14
N VAL A 176 -4.27 -31.62 27.34
CA VAL A 176 -4.28 -32.72 28.33
C VAL A 176 -5.58 -32.70 29.14
N PHE A 177 -6.09 -31.52 29.49
CA PHE A 177 -7.46 -31.34 29.99
C PHE A 177 -8.50 -31.77 28.94
N LEU A 178 -8.13 -31.76 27.65
CA LEU A 178 -8.93 -32.32 26.55
C LEU A 178 -8.74 -33.83 26.33
N ILE A 179 -7.59 -34.40 26.70
CA ILE A 179 -7.27 -35.83 26.57
C ILE A 179 -7.96 -36.68 27.65
N LYS A 180 -8.27 -36.13 28.83
CA LYS A 180 -9.05 -36.85 29.86
C LYS A 180 -10.52 -37.15 29.46
N PHE A 181 -10.97 -36.73 28.27
CA PHE A 181 -12.26 -37.11 27.69
C PHE A 181 -12.05 -37.90 26.39
N ASN A 182 -12.61 -39.11 26.33
CA ASN A 182 -12.52 -40.10 25.24
C ASN A 182 -13.23 -39.68 23.92
N ARG A 183 -12.98 -38.46 23.41
CA ARG A 183 -13.71 -37.82 22.28
C ARG A 183 -12.80 -37.08 21.28
N ILE A 184 -11.60 -37.57 21.02
CA ILE A 184 -10.60 -36.89 20.16
C ILE A 184 -11.10 -36.60 18.72
N LYS A 185 -11.87 -37.52 18.09
CA LYS A 185 -12.49 -37.26 16.76
C LYS A 185 -13.67 -36.28 16.79
N SER A 186 -14.43 -36.24 17.89
CA SER A 186 -15.55 -35.31 18.08
C SER A 186 -15.06 -33.90 18.44
N PHE A 187 -13.90 -33.79 19.10
CA PHE A 187 -13.35 -32.53 19.59
C PHE A 187 -12.54 -31.77 18.53
N ALA A 188 -11.83 -32.45 17.62
CA ALA A 188 -11.22 -31.81 16.45
C ALA A 188 -12.27 -31.11 15.55
N LYS A 189 -13.49 -31.66 15.47
CA LYS A 189 -14.67 -31.01 14.86
C LYS A 189 -15.19 -29.79 15.65
N LYS A 190 -14.91 -29.71 16.96
CA LYS A 190 -15.27 -28.57 17.85
C LYS A 190 -14.19 -27.48 17.95
N ILE A 191 -12.92 -27.75 17.64
CA ILE A 191 -11.82 -26.76 17.63
C ILE A 191 -11.72 -26.02 16.27
N TYR A 192 -12.07 -26.69 15.17
CA TYR A 192 -12.14 -26.06 13.84
C TYR A 192 -12.85 -24.69 13.78
N PRO A 193 -13.94 -24.42 14.53
CA PRO A 193 -14.57 -23.10 14.59
C PRO A 193 -13.79 -21.97 15.29
N LEU A 194 -12.64 -22.24 15.91
CA LEU A 194 -11.82 -21.23 16.60
C LEU A 194 -10.62 -20.75 15.76
N LYS A 195 -10.22 -21.50 14.72
CA LYS A 195 -9.04 -21.14 13.91
C LYS A 195 -9.28 -19.85 13.11
N GLU A 196 -10.42 -19.74 12.44
CA GLU A 196 -10.77 -18.54 11.67
C GLU A 196 -10.88 -17.31 12.58
N ALA A 197 -11.56 -17.47 13.72
CA ALA A 197 -11.65 -16.46 14.76
C ALA A 197 -10.27 -16.04 15.29
N PHE A 198 -9.36 -16.99 15.52
CA PHE A 198 -7.99 -16.71 15.95
C PHE A 198 -7.19 -15.95 14.90
N VAL A 199 -7.25 -16.36 13.62
CA VAL A 199 -6.55 -15.67 12.53
C VAL A 199 -7.10 -14.25 12.34
N LEU A 200 -8.43 -14.06 12.36
CA LEU A 200 -9.03 -12.73 12.27
C LEU A 200 -8.64 -11.84 13.45
N MET A 201 -8.57 -12.40 14.67
CA MET A 201 -8.16 -11.65 15.85
C MET A 201 -6.66 -11.31 15.82
N ALA A 202 -5.80 -12.26 15.44
CA ALA A 202 -4.37 -11.98 15.25
C ALA A 202 -4.15 -10.89 14.18
N LEU A 203 -4.90 -10.95 13.09
CA LEU A 203 -4.89 -9.90 12.06
C LEU A 203 -5.39 -8.56 12.61
N SER A 204 -6.49 -8.55 13.38
CA SER A 204 -6.99 -7.32 13.98
C SER A 204 -5.92 -6.68 14.89
N TRP A 205 -5.17 -7.46 15.66
CA TRP A 205 -4.07 -6.96 16.48
C TRP A 205 -2.93 -6.34 15.69
N ILE A 206 -2.61 -6.88 14.51
CA ILE A 206 -1.64 -6.25 13.61
C ILE A 206 -2.14 -4.87 13.20
N PHE A 207 -3.41 -4.73 12.81
CA PHE A 207 -4.00 -3.41 12.50
C PHE A 207 -4.03 -2.47 13.71
N PHE A 208 -4.31 -2.99 14.90
CA PHE A 208 -4.24 -2.20 16.13
C PHE A 208 -2.83 -1.68 16.39
N GLY A 209 -1.81 -2.55 16.32
CA GLY A 209 -0.42 -2.19 16.54
C GLY A 209 0.07 -1.16 15.53
N VAL A 210 -0.15 -1.40 14.23
CA VAL A 210 0.24 -0.49 13.15
C VAL A 210 -0.52 0.84 13.26
N GLY A 211 -1.81 0.81 13.59
CA GLY A 211 -2.61 2.03 13.79
C GLY A 211 -2.06 2.92 14.90
N ASN A 212 -1.66 2.33 16.04
CA ASN A 212 -1.01 3.07 17.13
C ASN A 212 0.39 3.55 16.75
N TYR A 213 1.18 2.74 16.01
CA TYR A 213 2.47 3.19 15.49
C TYR A 213 2.34 4.40 14.57
N LEU A 214 1.37 4.39 13.65
CA LEU A 214 1.15 5.49 12.71
C LEU A 214 0.66 6.76 13.41
N ILE A 215 -0.24 6.64 14.40
CA ILE A 215 -0.63 7.78 15.24
C ILE A 215 0.60 8.30 16.00
N ALA A 216 1.41 7.42 16.58
CA ALA A 216 2.62 7.84 17.28
C ALA A 216 3.61 8.56 16.35
N ALA A 217 3.86 7.99 15.17
CA ALA A 217 4.72 8.53 14.12
C ALA A 217 4.19 9.84 13.52
N SER A 218 2.89 10.15 13.70
CA SER A 218 2.33 11.43 13.27
C SER A 218 2.77 12.60 14.15
N PHE A 219 3.16 12.34 15.40
CA PHE A 219 3.59 13.34 16.35
C PHE A 219 5.11 13.38 16.47
N VAL A 220 5.76 12.21 16.58
CA VAL A 220 7.20 12.09 16.84
C VAL A 220 7.84 11.21 15.76
N TYR A 221 9.09 11.50 15.39
CA TYR A 221 9.83 10.60 14.51
C TYR A 221 10.07 9.24 15.17
N LEU A 222 9.60 8.18 14.52
CA LEU A 222 9.85 6.80 14.92
C LEU A 222 10.47 6.05 13.75
N ASP A 223 11.63 5.46 13.98
CA ASP A 223 12.35 4.67 12.97
C ASP A 223 11.44 3.55 12.40
N PRO A 224 11.14 3.55 11.09
CA PRO A 224 10.29 2.54 10.45
C PRO A 224 10.90 1.15 10.40
N ILE A 225 12.22 1.00 10.55
CA ILE A 225 12.84 -0.31 10.74
C ILE A 225 12.23 -0.99 11.98
N ARG A 226 11.84 -0.19 12.98
CA ARG A 226 11.23 -0.66 14.22
C ARG A 226 9.70 -0.79 14.13
N ILE A 227 9.08 -0.61 12.95
CA ILE A 227 7.61 -0.65 12.82
C ILE A 227 7.01 -1.93 13.39
N VAL A 228 7.62 -3.09 13.13
CA VAL A 228 7.15 -4.39 13.63
C VAL A 228 7.27 -4.43 15.16
N ALA A 229 8.44 -4.09 15.69
CA ALA A 229 8.72 -4.08 17.12
C ALA A 229 7.80 -3.12 17.89
N LEU A 230 7.65 -1.88 17.43
CA LEU A 230 6.85 -0.84 18.07
C LEU A 230 5.34 -1.11 17.93
N SER A 231 4.88 -1.59 16.77
CA SER A 231 3.49 -2.02 16.60
C SER A 231 3.13 -3.15 17.57
N SER A 232 4.00 -4.17 17.66
CA SER A 232 3.87 -5.26 18.62
C SER A 232 3.94 -4.78 20.07
N PHE A 233 4.76 -3.79 20.38
CA PHE A 233 4.84 -3.16 21.70
C PHE A 233 3.54 -2.46 22.09
N PHE A 234 2.88 -1.75 21.17
CA PHE A 234 1.57 -1.16 21.47
C PHE A 234 0.51 -2.23 21.78
N VAL A 235 0.53 -3.38 21.08
CA VAL A 235 -0.33 -4.54 21.41
C VAL A 235 0.01 -5.06 22.81
N LEU A 236 1.29 -5.17 23.15
CA LEU A 236 1.75 -5.60 24.48
C LEU A 236 1.26 -4.66 25.59
N SER A 237 1.38 -3.35 25.40
CA SER A 237 0.90 -2.35 26.36
C SER A 237 -0.60 -2.53 26.65
N TRP A 238 -1.37 -2.84 25.60
CA TRP A 238 -2.79 -3.09 25.72
C TRP A 238 -3.05 -4.40 26.48
N LEU A 239 -2.34 -5.48 26.14
CA LEU A 239 -2.46 -6.77 26.81
C LEU A 239 -2.18 -6.67 28.31
N ILE A 240 -1.10 -5.98 28.70
CA ILE A 240 -0.75 -5.76 30.11
C ILE A 240 -1.85 -4.94 30.81
N GLY A 241 -2.33 -3.86 30.17
CA GLY A 241 -3.44 -3.08 30.70
C GLY A 241 -4.72 -3.91 30.90
N TYR A 242 -5.03 -4.82 29.97
CA TYR A 242 -6.21 -5.68 30.04
C TYR A 242 -6.14 -6.76 31.11
N LEU A 243 -4.94 -7.32 31.35
CA LEU A 243 -4.73 -8.31 32.41
C LEU A 243 -4.62 -7.68 33.80
N SER A 244 -4.42 -6.36 33.90
CA SER A 244 -4.39 -5.66 35.18
C SER A 244 -5.78 -5.56 35.80
N ILE A 245 -6.05 -6.41 36.79
CA ILE A 245 -7.33 -6.48 37.53
C ILE A 245 -7.46 -5.30 38.52
N VAL A 246 -6.34 -4.71 38.93
CA VAL A 246 -6.25 -3.73 40.03
C VAL A 246 -6.72 -2.33 39.63
N ALA A 247 -6.68 -1.99 38.34
CA ALA A 247 -7.15 -0.70 37.82
C ALA A 247 -8.32 -0.89 36.85
N PRO A 248 -9.43 -0.10 36.94
CA PRO A 248 -10.49 -0.15 35.95
C PRO A 248 -9.90 0.08 34.55
N LEU A 249 -9.99 -0.91 33.65
CA LEU A 249 -9.41 -0.88 32.30
C LEU A 249 -7.88 -0.80 32.22
N GLY A 250 -7.15 -1.08 33.31
CA GLY A 250 -5.72 -0.85 33.34
C GLY A 250 -5.35 0.64 33.23
N LEU A 251 -6.27 1.55 33.60
CA LEU A 251 -6.03 3.00 33.64
C LEU A 251 -4.73 3.29 34.41
N GLY A 252 -3.77 3.93 33.75
CA GLY A 252 -2.45 4.21 34.30
C GLY A 252 -1.44 3.10 34.04
N VAL A 253 -1.84 1.82 33.99
CA VAL A 253 -0.92 0.69 33.71
C VAL A 253 -0.54 0.65 32.23
N ARG A 254 -1.52 0.74 31.32
CA ARG A 254 -1.21 0.79 29.88
C ARG A 254 -0.37 2.01 29.54
N GLU A 255 -0.75 3.17 30.06
CA GLU A 255 -0.04 4.43 29.85
C GLU A 255 1.38 4.35 30.42
N ALA A 256 1.56 3.82 31.64
CA ALA A 256 2.89 3.60 32.21
C ALA A 256 3.75 2.69 31.32
N VAL A 257 3.21 1.58 30.80
CA VAL A 257 3.96 0.71 29.88
C VAL A 257 4.38 1.46 28.63
N ILE A 258 3.50 2.28 28.04
CA ILE A 258 3.84 3.12 26.87
C ILE A 258 4.95 4.11 27.23
N ILE A 259 4.83 4.79 28.36
CA ILE A 259 5.78 5.81 28.82
C ILE A 259 7.16 5.21 29.02
N TYR A 260 7.26 4.14 29.82
CA TYR A 260 8.54 3.50 30.11
C TYR A 260 9.11 2.80 28.88
N GLY A 261 8.29 2.13 28.07
CA GLY A 261 8.78 1.39 26.90
C GLY A 261 9.25 2.28 25.75
N LEU A 262 8.75 3.51 25.62
CA LEU A 262 9.22 4.47 24.62
C LEU A 262 10.37 5.37 25.11
N SER A 263 10.56 5.49 26.43
CA SER A 263 11.62 6.31 27.02
C SER A 263 13.07 6.01 26.54
N PRO A 264 13.43 4.79 26.07
CA PRO A 264 14.73 4.54 25.44
C PRO A 264 14.88 5.14 24.03
N ILE A 265 13.79 5.60 23.41
CA ILE A 265 13.78 6.16 22.05
C ILE A 265 13.51 7.68 22.08
N ILE A 266 12.59 8.13 22.92
CA ILE A 266 12.12 9.51 22.98
C ILE A 266 12.08 10.00 24.43
N SER A 267 12.09 11.32 24.67
CA SER A 267 12.11 11.85 26.04
C SER A 267 10.88 11.42 26.86
N LEU A 268 11.02 11.41 28.19
CA LEU A 268 9.94 11.03 29.11
C LEU A 268 8.71 11.96 28.98
N PRO A 269 8.85 13.30 28.86
CA PRO A 269 7.73 14.19 28.57
C PRO A 269 6.99 13.88 27.27
N LEU A 270 7.74 13.56 26.20
CA LEU A 270 7.17 13.17 24.91
C LEU A 270 6.42 11.85 25.02
N SER A 271 6.99 10.84 25.70
CA SER A 271 6.37 9.54 25.89
C SER A 271 5.05 9.64 26.67
N ALA A 272 5.00 10.46 27.72
CA ALA A 272 3.79 10.74 28.50
C ALA A 272 2.71 11.42 27.66
N THR A 273 3.06 12.48 26.94
CA THR A 273 2.14 13.18 26.03
C THR A 273 1.58 12.25 24.97
N LEU A 274 2.45 11.45 24.35
CA LEU A 274 2.08 10.48 23.32
C LEU A 274 1.13 9.40 23.84
N SER A 275 1.32 8.91 25.06
CA SER A 275 0.42 7.92 25.68
C SER A 275 -1.02 8.44 25.80
N VAL A 276 -1.19 9.73 26.13
CA VAL A 276 -2.49 10.39 26.22
C VAL A 276 -3.09 10.60 24.83
N LEU A 277 -2.30 11.10 23.87
CA LEU A 277 -2.74 11.31 22.48
C LEU A 277 -3.19 10.01 21.81
N LEU A 278 -2.48 8.90 22.03
CA LEU A 278 -2.86 7.58 21.55
C LEU A 278 -4.21 7.13 22.13
N ARG A 279 -4.44 7.38 23.42
CA ARG A 279 -5.72 7.06 24.08
C ARG A 279 -6.88 7.87 23.52
N VAL A 280 -6.71 9.19 23.39
CA VAL A 280 -7.72 10.08 22.80
C VAL A 280 -8.05 9.64 21.37
N SER A 281 -7.02 9.37 20.57
CA SER A 281 -7.18 8.93 19.18
C SER A 281 -7.90 7.59 19.08
N HIS A 282 -7.63 6.65 19.98
CA HIS A 282 -8.31 5.35 20.05
C HIS A 282 -9.79 5.48 20.42
N ILE A 283 -10.12 6.31 21.42
CA ILE A 283 -11.51 6.59 21.83
C ILE A 283 -12.27 7.26 20.67
N ALA A 284 -11.66 8.27 20.04
CA ALA A 284 -12.25 8.95 18.88
C ALA A 284 -12.50 7.96 17.72
N SER A 285 -11.53 7.10 17.41
CA SER A 285 -11.66 6.07 16.37
C SER A 285 -12.84 5.14 16.63
N GLU A 286 -13.06 4.73 17.88
CA GLU A 286 -14.16 3.82 18.22
C GLU A 286 -15.53 4.49 18.17
N ILE A 287 -15.62 5.76 18.62
CA ILE A 287 -16.86 6.55 18.53
C ILE A 287 -17.25 6.74 17.05
N ILE A 288 -16.28 7.12 16.21
CA ILE A 288 -16.49 7.27 14.76
C ILE A 288 -16.92 5.93 14.16
N PHE A 289 -16.25 4.83 14.51
CA PHE A 289 -16.62 3.50 14.02
C PHE A 289 -18.04 3.10 14.45
N LEU A 290 -18.43 3.37 15.69
CA LEU A 290 -19.79 3.14 16.17
C LEU A 290 -20.80 3.96 15.35
N PHE A 291 -20.53 5.24 15.12
CA PHE A 291 -21.39 6.10 14.32
C PHE A 291 -21.54 5.60 12.87
N VAL A 292 -20.42 5.26 12.21
CA VAL A 292 -20.44 4.69 10.85
C VAL A 292 -21.19 3.35 10.81
N SER A 293 -21.00 2.49 11.81
CA SER A 293 -21.70 1.20 11.89
C SER A 293 -23.22 1.38 12.07
N TYR A 294 -23.64 2.42 12.80
CA TYR A 294 -25.03 2.80 12.96
C TYR A 294 -25.63 3.31 11.63
N LEU A 295 -24.92 4.19 10.92
CA LEU A 295 -25.36 4.68 9.61
C LEU A 295 -25.49 3.55 8.60
N ASN A 296 -24.55 2.60 8.59
CA ASN A 296 -24.61 1.43 7.72
C ASN A 296 -25.84 0.56 8.01
N LEU A 297 -26.11 0.30 9.30
CA LEU A 297 -27.28 -0.47 9.72
C LEU A 297 -28.59 0.22 9.33
N ARG A 298 -28.68 1.55 9.48
CA ARG A 298 -29.93 2.31 9.27
C ARG A 298 -30.19 2.63 7.80
N PHE A 299 -29.17 3.06 7.06
CA PHE A 299 -29.32 3.65 5.73
C PHE A 299 -28.77 2.77 4.61
N LEU A 300 -27.55 2.24 4.76
CA LEU A 300 -26.87 1.55 3.65
C LEU A 300 -27.38 0.12 3.43
N LYS A 301 -27.95 -0.53 4.47
CA LYS A 301 -28.54 -1.88 4.42
C LYS A 301 -27.68 -2.89 3.65
N ILE A 302 -26.35 -2.83 3.79
CA ILE A 302 -25.43 -3.70 3.05
C ILE A 302 -25.62 -5.14 3.56
N LYS A 303 -26.36 -5.95 2.81
CA LYS A 303 -26.68 -7.35 3.14
C LYS A 303 -25.57 -8.34 2.78
N THR A 304 -24.48 -7.89 2.16
CA THR A 304 -23.47 -8.81 1.62
C THR A 304 -22.78 -9.61 2.74
N PRO A 305 -22.78 -10.95 2.67
CA PRO A 305 -22.03 -11.76 3.62
C PRO A 305 -20.54 -11.59 3.35
N VAL A 306 -19.83 -10.96 4.28
CA VAL A 306 -18.37 -10.89 4.24
C VAL A 306 -17.81 -12.24 4.67
N SER A 307 -17.20 -12.98 3.73
CA SER A 307 -16.53 -14.24 4.03
C SER A 307 -15.16 -14.00 4.68
N PHE A 308 -14.68 -14.95 5.49
CA PHE A 308 -13.36 -14.90 6.13
C PHE A 308 -12.23 -14.62 5.13
N HIS A 309 -12.23 -15.33 4.00
CA HIS A 309 -11.22 -15.17 2.96
C HIS A 309 -11.27 -13.78 2.32
N PHE A 310 -12.48 -13.27 2.06
CA PHE A 310 -12.66 -11.94 1.48
C PHE A 310 -12.22 -10.84 2.44
N ALA A 311 -12.45 -11.00 3.75
CA ALA A 311 -11.98 -10.06 4.77
C ALA A 311 -10.44 -10.01 4.81
N ILE A 312 -9.77 -11.17 4.80
CA ILE A 312 -8.29 -11.21 4.77
C ILE A 312 -7.74 -10.58 3.49
N LEU A 313 -8.37 -10.85 2.35
CA LEU A 313 -7.96 -10.25 1.08
C LEU A 313 -8.06 -8.72 1.12
N TRP A 314 -9.19 -8.17 1.57
CA TRP A 314 -9.35 -6.72 1.67
C TRP A 314 -8.41 -6.10 2.68
N ALA A 315 -8.17 -6.77 3.81
CA ALA A 315 -7.14 -6.35 4.74
C ALA A 315 -5.76 -6.27 4.06
N ALA A 316 -5.37 -7.29 3.29
CA ALA A 316 -4.10 -7.27 2.56
C ALA A 316 -4.06 -6.16 1.48
N ILE A 317 -5.14 -5.97 0.71
CA ILE A 317 -5.25 -4.91 -0.31
C ILE A 317 -5.13 -3.53 0.36
N ILE A 318 -5.86 -3.31 1.45
CA ILE A 318 -5.85 -2.05 2.18
C ILE A 318 -4.46 -1.76 2.76
N SER A 319 -3.81 -2.77 3.36
CA SER A 319 -2.45 -2.62 3.87
C SER A 319 -1.47 -2.28 2.75
N TYR A 320 -1.58 -2.94 1.59
CA TYR A 320 -0.79 -2.63 0.40
C TYR A 320 -0.99 -1.17 -0.04
N ILE A 321 -2.24 -0.75 -0.27
CA ILE A 321 -2.57 0.60 -0.73
C ILE A 321 -2.04 1.64 0.25
N SER A 322 -2.27 1.43 1.55
CA SER A 322 -1.86 2.38 2.59
C SER A 322 -0.33 2.51 2.67
N TYR A 323 0.38 1.38 2.67
CA TYR A 323 1.85 1.36 2.73
C TYR A 323 2.47 2.04 1.51
N PHE A 324 2.09 1.62 0.31
CA PHE A 324 2.70 2.16 -0.90
C PHE A 324 2.29 3.60 -1.19
N SER A 325 1.05 4.01 -0.85
CA SER A 325 0.67 5.43 -0.94
C SER A 325 1.52 6.27 0.02
N TYR A 326 1.70 5.80 1.27
CA TYR A 326 2.52 6.50 2.25
C TYR A 326 3.98 6.61 1.79
N VAL A 327 4.60 5.49 1.39
CA VAL A 327 6.02 5.49 0.99
C VAL A 327 6.24 6.32 -0.28
N SER A 328 5.37 6.22 -1.29
CA SER A 328 5.49 7.05 -2.50
C SER A 328 5.28 8.54 -2.20
N ILE A 329 4.35 8.90 -1.31
CA ILE A 329 4.20 10.29 -0.85
C ILE A 329 5.45 10.76 -0.10
N GLU A 330 6.04 9.92 0.75
CA GLU A 330 7.28 10.28 1.45
C GLU A 330 8.48 10.37 0.50
N LYS A 331 8.55 9.55 -0.55
CA LYS A 331 9.53 9.72 -1.62
C LYS A 331 9.41 11.09 -2.26
N HIS A 332 8.20 11.48 -2.65
CA HIS A 332 7.94 12.81 -3.16
C HIS A 332 8.33 13.88 -2.13
N ASN A 333 7.90 13.74 -0.89
CA ASN A 333 8.18 14.72 0.15
C ASN A 333 9.66 14.92 0.47
N ASN A 334 10.52 13.96 0.16
CA ASN A 334 11.96 14.03 0.36
C ASN A 334 12.73 14.19 -0.96
N PHE A 335 12.09 14.69 -2.02
CA PHE A 335 12.72 15.02 -3.30
C PHE A 335 13.31 13.82 -4.06
N PHE A 336 12.78 12.61 -3.83
CA PHE A 336 13.15 11.40 -4.59
C PHE A 336 12.36 11.20 -5.88
N THR A 337 11.38 12.06 -6.17
CA THR A 337 10.56 12.00 -7.40
C THR A 337 11.07 12.98 -8.44
N GLY A 338 11.14 12.54 -9.69
CA GLY A 338 11.81 13.29 -10.76
C GLY A 338 10.90 14.10 -11.66
N ARG A 339 11.47 15.08 -12.36
CA ARG A 339 10.86 15.78 -13.50
C ARG A 339 10.57 14.86 -14.69
N PHE A 340 11.45 13.89 -14.95
CA PHE A 340 11.34 12.96 -16.08
C PHE A 340 10.24 11.91 -15.92
N ASP A 341 9.88 11.52 -14.69
CA ASP A 341 8.90 10.47 -14.44
C ASP A 341 7.60 11.04 -13.86
N LEU A 342 7.60 11.49 -12.60
CA LEU A 342 6.38 12.06 -12.00
C LEU A 342 6.00 13.42 -12.62
N GLY A 343 6.97 14.31 -12.79
CA GLY A 343 6.71 15.70 -13.16
C GLY A 343 6.16 15.89 -14.58
N ASN A 344 6.57 15.08 -15.55
CA ASN A 344 6.06 15.19 -16.92
C ASN A 344 4.59 14.72 -17.04
N MET A 345 4.21 13.69 -16.29
CA MET A 345 2.84 13.18 -16.24
C MET A 345 1.94 14.14 -15.47
N ASP A 346 2.40 14.60 -14.30
CA ASP A 346 1.68 15.59 -13.50
C ASP A 346 1.44 16.89 -14.28
N GLN A 347 2.47 17.44 -14.95
CA GLN A 347 2.30 18.64 -15.75
C GLN A 347 1.29 18.42 -16.88
N THR A 348 1.27 17.24 -17.51
CA THR A 348 0.29 16.90 -18.56
C THR A 348 -1.14 16.90 -18.02
N VAL A 349 -1.35 16.29 -16.84
CA VAL A 349 -2.66 16.22 -16.18
C VAL A 349 -3.12 17.61 -15.77
N TRP A 350 -2.23 18.40 -15.15
CA TRP A 350 -2.50 19.77 -14.72
C TRP A 350 -2.80 20.69 -15.91
N ASN A 351 -2.00 20.64 -16.98
CA ASN A 351 -2.24 21.44 -18.18
C ASN A 351 -3.59 21.10 -18.85
N THR A 352 -3.94 19.81 -18.89
CA THR A 352 -5.24 19.38 -19.41
C THR A 352 -6.40 19.98 -18.63
N LEU A 353 -6.30 20.02 -17.29
CA LEU A 353 -7.31 20.68 -16.45
C LEU A 353 -7.41 22.20 -16.73
N ASN A 354 -6.29 22.83 -17.06
CA ASN A 354 -6.18 24.27 -17.31
C ASN A 354 -6.38 24.66 -18.80
N GLY A 355 -6.97 23.79 -19.63
CA GLY A 355 -7.31 24.07 -21.02
C GLY A 355 -6.18 23.85 -22.05
N ARG A 356 -4.97 23.52 -21.60
CA ARG A 356 -3.84 23.10 -22.45
C ARG A 356 -3.85 21.58 -22.61
N PHE A 357 -4.78 21.08 -23.41
CA PHE A 357 -5.07 19.66 -23.56
C PHE A 357 -3.83 18.84 -23.96
N PHE A 358 -3.44 17.90 -23.09
CA PHE A 358 -2.38 16.90 -23.33
C PHE A 358 -1.01 17.51 -23.69
N GLN A 359 -0.69 18.69 -23.15
CA GLN A 359 0.58 19.40 -23.38
C GLN A 359 1.49 19.41 -22.15
N LEU A 360 2.80 19.48 -22.38
CA LEU A 360 3.83 19.64 -21.35
C LEU A 360 5.04 20.41 -21.91
N THR A 361 5.88 20.94 -21.03
CA THR A 361 7.22 21.39 -21.43
C THR A 361 8.07 20.15 -21.73
N ASN A 362 8.75 20.14 -22.88
CA ASN A 362 9.59 19.03 -23.31
C ASN A 362 10.65 18.73 -22.24
N PRO A 363 10.71 17.51 -21.66
CA PRO A 363 11.74 17.17 -20.67
C PRO A 363 13.18 17.32 -21.18
N ASP A 364 13.37 17.18 -22.49
CA ASP A 364 14.68 17.26 -23.18
C ASP A 364 14.96 18.63 -23.81
N GLY A 365 14.13 19.64 -23.55
CA GLY A 365 14.28 20.96 -24.17
C GLY A 365 13.47 22.06 -23.50
N THR A 366 13.20 23.15 -24.25
CA THR A 366 12.47 24.32 -23.74
C THR A 366 11.11 24.55 -24.39
N GLN A 367 10.82 23.80 -25.45
CA GLN A 367 9.57 23.92 -26.19
C GLN A 367 8.41 23.22 -25.48
N THR A 368 7.20 23.75 -25.64
CA THR A 368 5.97 23.05 -25.29
C THR A 368 5.64 22.04 -26.38
N ILE A 369 5.39 20.79 -25.99
CA ILE A 369 5.05 19.70 -26.90
C ILE A 369 3.76 19.01 -26.45
N SER A 370 3.15 18.26 -27.36
CA SER A 370 2.11 17.29 -26.98
C SER A 370 2.74 16.10 -26.27
N ARG A 371 2.08 15.57 -25.24
CA ARG A 371 2.48 14.33 -24.57
C ARG A 371 2.54 13.15 -25.54
N LEU A 372 1.75 13.20 -26.62
CA LEU A 372 1.78 12.22 -27.71
C LEU A 372 3.15 12.09 -28.38
N ALA A 373 4.01 13.11 -28.33
CA ALA A 373 5.39 13.05 -28.82
C ALA A 373 6.28 12.06 -28.03
N ILE A 374 5.83 11.65 -26.84
CA ILE A 374 6.52 10.72 -25.95
C ILE A 374 5.74 9.39 -25.88
N HIS A 375 4.48 9.44 -25.43
CA HIS A 375 3.63 8.26 -25.26
C HIS A 375 2.16 8.57 -25.56
N SER A 376 1.40 7.54 -25.92
CA SER A 376 -0.06 7.59 -26.11
C SER A 376 -0.83 7.27 -24.81
N ASP A 377 -0.37 7.82 -23.68
CA ASP A 377 -0.96 7.63 -22.35
C ASP A 377 -2.18 8.54 -22.09
N PHE A 378 -3.16 8.47 -23.00
CA PHE A 378 -4.40 9.26 -22.97
C PHE A 378 -5.22 9.14 -21.68
N ILE A 379 -4.98 8.09 -20.88
CA ILE A 379 -5.56 7.92 -19.54
C ILE A 379 -5.26 9.12 -18.63
N LEU A 380 -4.16 9.85 -18.84
CA LEU A 380 -3.83 11.07 -18.10
C LEU A 380 -4.94 12.12 -18.21
N MET A 381 -5.59 12.23 -19.37
CA MET A 381 -6.71 13.16 -19.56
C MET A 381 -7.93 12.77 -18.70
N LEU A 382 -8.18 11.47 -18.53
CA LEU A 382 -9.26 10.97 -17.67
C LEU A 382 -8.95 11.14 -16.17
N ILE A 383 -7.67 11.34 -15.83
CA ILE A 383 -7.24 11.60 -14.46
C ILE A 383 -7.32 13.10 -14.10
N SER A 384 -7.30 14.01 -15.08
CA SER A 384 -7.32 15.47 -14.83
C SER A 384 -8.45 15.97 -13.93
N PRO A 385 -9.69 15.43 -13.96
CA PRO A 385 -10.75 15.90 -13.05
C PRO A 385 -10.46 15.64 -11.57
N PHE A 386 -9.58 14.69 -11.23
CA PHE A 386 -9.18 14.46 -9.82
C PHE A 386 -8.40 15.63 -9.23
N TYR A 387 -7.77 16.47 -10.06
CA TYR A 387 -7.02 17.65 -9.60
C TYR A 387 -7.97 18.79 -9.14
N ILE A 388 -9.27 18.70 -9.42
CA ILE A 388 -10.29 19.58 -8.83
C ILE A 388 -10.42 19.32 -7.32
N LEU A 389 -10.29 18.06 -6.88
CA LEU A 389 -10.38 17.68 -5.47
C LEU A 389 -9.09 17.99 -4.71
N TRP A 390 -7.95 17.69 -5.34
CA TRP A 390 -6.65 17.94 -4.77
C TRP A 390 -5.66 18.22 -5.90
N ASN A 391 -5.32 19.49 -6.08
CA ASN A 391 -4.41 19.92 -7.12
C ASN A 391 -2.95 19.66 -6.70
N ASP A 392 -2.49 18.41 -6.80
CA ASP A 392 -1.15 18.00 -6.34
C ASP A 392 -0.64 16.70 -7.02
N PRO A 393 0.65 16.59 -7.38
CA PRO A 393 1.25 15.39 -7.99
C PRO A 393 1.02 14.09 -7.20
N ARG A 394 0.89 14.18 -5.87
CA ARG A 394 0.67 13.03 -4.98
C ARG A 394 -0.62 12.28 -5.28
N VAL A 395 -1.60 12.92 -5.93
CA VAL A 395 -2.83 12.26 -6.40
C VAL A 395 -2.51 11.08 -7.32
N LEU A 396 -1.56 11.25 -8.24
CA LEU A 396 -1.17 10.20 -9.19
C LEU A 396 -0.58 8.98 -8.47
N LEU A 397 0.28 9.21 -7.48
CA LEU A 397 0.91 8.17 -6.68
C LEU A 397 -0.14 7.34 -5.90
N VAL A 398 -1.15 8.02 -5.33
CA VAL A 398 -2.26 7.36 -4.63
C VAL A 398 -3.13 6.57 -5.59
N ILE A 399 -3.50 7.14 -6.74
CA ILE A 399 -4.31 6.46 -7.77
C ILE A 399 -3.62 5.17 -8.24
N GLN A 400 -2.31 5.23 -8.51
CA GLN A 400 -1.52 4.06 -8.89
C GLN A 400 -1.53 2.97 -7.81
N SER A 401 -1.30 3.34 -6.55
CA SER A 401 -1.35 2.41 -5.43
C SER A 401 -2.71 1.75 -5.27
N VAL A 402 -3.80 2.51 -5.39
CA VAL A 402 -5.17 2.01 -5.32
C VAL A 402 -5.46 1.02 -6.45
N ILE A 403 -5.18 1.41 -7.69
CA ILE A 403 -5.48 0.57 -8.86
C ILE A 403 -4.63 -0.70 -8.83
N LEU A 404 -3.33 -0.63 -8.53
CA LEU A 404 -2.48 -1.81 -8.43
C LEU A 404 -2.95 -2.74 -7.30
N GLY A 405 -3.30 -2.20 -6.12
CA GLY A 405 -3.83 -2.99 -5.01
C GLY A 405 -5.11 -3.76 -5.37
N LEU A 406 -6.01 -3.14 -6.15
CA LEU A 406 -7.22 -3.79 -6.65
C LEU A 406 -6.94 -4.95 -7.63
N GLY A 407 -5.74 -5.05 -8.19
CA GLY A 407 -5.31 -6.22 -8.98
C GLY A 407 -5.44 -7.52 -8.19
N GLY A 408 -5.14 -7.51 -6.88
CA GLY A 408 -5.31 -8.67 -5.99
C GLY A 408 -6.75 -9.16 -5.90
N LEU A 409 -7.73 -8.25 -5.99
CA LEU A 409 -9.16 -8.60 -6.05
C LEU A 409 -9.51 -9.34 -7.34
N PHE A 410 -9.01 -8.88 -8.48
CA PHE A 410 -9.30 -9.54 -9.76
C PHE A 410 -8.58 -10.88 -9.87
N ILE A 411 -7.36 -11.02 -9.36
CA ILE A 411 -6.69 -12.32 -9.22
C ILE A 411 -7.51 -13.27 -8.36
N TYR A 412 -8.01 -12.83 -7.21
CA TYR A 412 -8.90 -13.63 -6.37
C TYR A 412 -10.15 -14.07 -7.14
N LYS A 413 -10.80 -13.13 -7.83
CA LYS A 413 -12.03 -13.40 -8.59
C LYS A 413 -11.81 -14.35 -9.77
N ILE A 414 -10.71 -14.22 -10.51
CA ILE A 414 -10.32 -15.13 -11.60
C ILE A 414 -10.03 -16.52 -11.02
N SER A 415 -9.18 -16.59 -9.99
CA SER A 415 -8.84 -17.84 -9.29
C SER A 415 -10.09 -18.54 -8.77
N ASN A 416 -11.02 -17.80 -8.18
CA ASN A 416 -12.24 -18.37 -7.62
C ASN A 416 -13.16 -18.90 -8.71
N TYR A 417 -13.27 -18.19 -9.83
CA TYR A 417 -14.06 -18.64 -10.97
C TYR A 417 -13.49 -19.91 -11.62
N VAL A 418 -12.16 -20.00 -11.73
CA VAL A 418 -11.47 -21.10 -12.41
C VAL A 418 -11.32 -22.33 -11.51
N LEU A 419 -10.90 -22.14 -10.25
CA LEU A 419 -10.54 -23.20 -9.30
C LEU A 419 -11.68 -23.56 -8.33
N LYS A 420 -12.70 -22.71 -8.19
CA LYS A 420 -13.81 -22.85 -7.22
C LYS A 420 -13.35 -23.08 -5.77
N ASN A 421 -12.19 -22.53 -5.40
CA ASN A 421 -11.57 -22.71 -4.10
C ASN A 421 -11.17 -21.37 -3.47
N ASN A 422 -11.86 -20.97 -2.39
CA ASN A 422 -11.64 -19.68 -1.72
C ASN A 422 -10.24 -19.52 -1.11
N TYR A 423 -9.63 -20.61 -0.62
CA TYR A 423 -8.31 -20.55 0.01
C TYR A 423 -7.20 -20.36 -1.02
N LEU A 424 -7.20 -21.15 -2.10
CA LEU A 424 -6.28 -20.95 -3.23
C LEU A 424 -6.45 -19.56 -3.84
N SER A 425 -7.69 -19.10 -3.99
CA SER A 425 -7.98 -17.77 -4.52
C SER A 425 -7.44 -16.66 -3.64
N LEU A 426 -7.57 -16.81 -2.31
CA LEU A 426 -6.99 -15.89 -1.33
C LEU A 426 -5.47 -15.85 -1.46
N VAL A 427 -4.82 -17.02 -1.51
CA VAL A 427 -3.36 -17.11 -1.63
C VAL A 427 -2.87 -16.47 -2.93
N PHE A 428 -3.54 -16.69 -4.07
CA PHE A 428 -3.17 -16.03 -5.32
C PHE A 428 -3.33 -14.50 -5.22
N GLY A 429 -4.40 -14.01 -4.60
CA GLY A 429 -4.60 -12.58 -4.38
C GLY A 429 -3.50 -11.97 -3.50
N ILE A 430 -3.09 -12.66 -2.42
CA ILE A 430 -1.99 -12.24 -1.55
C ILE A 430 -0.64 -12.34 -2.28
N SER A 431 -0.40 -13.42 -3.02
CA SER A 431 0.82 -13.62 -3.84
C SER A 431 1.04 -12.46 -4.80
N TYR A 432 -0.01 -11.97 -5.45
CA TYR A 432 0.05 -10.80 -6.32
C TYR A 432 0.51 -9.54 -5.57
N LEU A 433 -0.01 -9.26 -4.38
CA LEU A 433 0.40 -8.11 -3.57
C LEU A 433 1.83 -8.26 -3.01
N LEU A 434 2.28 -9.49 -2.79
CA LEU A 434 3.65 -9.82 -2.39
C LEU A 434 4.65 -9.81 -3.55
N ASN A 435 4.18 -9.72 -4.81
CA ASN A 435 5.04 -9.81 -5.98
C ASN A 435 6.00 -8.60 -6.05
N PRO A 436 7.33 -8.82 -6.07
CA PRO A 436 8.32 -7.74 -6.14
C PRO A 436 8.11 -6.76 -7.29
N PHE A 437 7.68 -7.22 -8.46
CA PHE A 437 7.44 -6.34 -9.60
C PHE A 437 6.24 -5.42 -9.37
N VAL A 438 5.17 -5.94 -8.76
CA VAL A 438 3.99 -5.13 -8.38
C VAL A 438 4.37 -4.07 -7.35
N GLN A 439 5.25 -4.42 -6.41
CA GLN A 439 5.71 -3.49 -5.38
C GLN A 439 6.64 -2.41 -5.93
N LYS A 440 7.62 -2.78 -6.75
CA LYS A 440 8.63 -1.86 -7.26
C LYS A 440 8.09 -0.92 -8.33
N GLN A 441 7.24 -1.41 -9.24
CA GLN A 441 6.58 -0.52 -10.20
C GLN A 441 5.70 0.53 -9.52
N ASN A 442 5.19 0.24 -8.31
CA ASN A 442 4.39 1.20 -7.55
C ASN A 442 5.24 2.29 -6.86
N LEU A 443 6.50 1.97 -6.51
CA LEU A 443 7.45 2.91 -5.91
C LEU A 443 8.31 3.67 -6.92
N PHE A 444 8.30 3.24 -8.18
CA PHE A 444 9.03 3.90 -9.26
C PHE A 444 8.14 4.95 -9.93
N ASP A 445 7.96 6.07 -9.21
CA ASP A 445 7.12 7.23 -9.57
C ASP A 445 5.74 6.81 -10.12
N PHE A 446 5.01 7.72 -10.76
CA PHE A 446 3.77 7.38 -11.43
C PHE A 446 4.05 6.95 -12.86
N HIS A 447 3.36 5.90 -13.34
CA HIS A 447 3.43 5.44 -14.73
C HIS A 447 2.07 4.88 -15.18
N PRO A 448 1.38 5.51 -16.16
CA PRO A 448 0.09 5.08 -16.68
C PRO A 448 -0.04 3.59 -16.99
N VAL A 449 1.00 3.00 -17.60
CA VAL A 449 1.00 1.59 -18.01
C VAL A 449 0.86 0.62 -16.83
N THR A 450 1.25 1.01 -15.61
CA THR A 450 1.08 0.18 -14.41
C THR A 450 -0.41 -0.03 -14.08
N LEU A 451 -1.27 0.93 -14.43
CA LEU A 451 -2.72 0.80 -14.23
C LEU A 451 -3.30 -0.32 -15.11
N ALA A 452 -2.71 -0.54 -16.28
CA ALA A 452 -3.10 -1.60 -17.20
C ALA A 452 -2.92 -2.99 -16.58
N THR A 453 -2.00 -3.19 -15.62
CA THR A 453 -1.87 -4.47 -14.89
C THR A 453 -3.22 -4.90 -14.31
N THR A 454 -3.90 -3.99 -13.59
CA THR A 454 -5.20 -4.30 -12.98
C THR A 454 -6.33 -4.28 -14.00
N PHE A 455 -6.32 -3.35 -14.96
CA PHE A 455 -7.39 -3.27 -15.96
C PHE A 455 -7.41 -4.48 -16.90
N LEU A 456 -6.26 -5.04 -17.27
CA LEU A 456 -6.18 -6.28 -18.05
C LEU A 456 -6.68 -7.49 -17.24
N LEU A 457 -6.38 -7.57 -15.94
CA LEU A 457 -6.96 -8.58 -15.05
C LEU A 457 -8.49 -8.45 -14.96
N ALA A 458 -9.00 -7.23 -14.79
CA ALA A 458 -10.43 -6.96 -14.76
C ALA A 458 -11.12 -7.33 -16.07
N SER A 459 -10.52 -6.90 -17.19
CA SER A 459 -10.95 -7.23 -18.54
C SER A 459 -11.06 -8.74 -18.73
N PHE A 460 -9.99 -9.49 -18.43
CA PHE A 460 -9.99 -10.95 -18.55
C PHE A 460 -11.04 -11.61 -17.64
N TYR A 461 -11.23 -11.12 -16.41
CA TYR A 461 -12.28 -11.61 -15.52
C TYR A 461 -13.69 -11.44 -16.10
N PHE A 462 -13.99 -10.29 -16.69
CA PHE A 462 -15.30 -10.06 -17.30
C PHE A 462 -15.48 -10.80 -18.62
N LEU A 463 -14.38 -11.06 -19.35
CA LEU A 463 -14.38 -11.92 -20.52
C LEU A 463 -14.79 -13.35 -20.18
N ILE A 464 -14.17 -13.97 -19.16
CA ILE A 464 -14.52 -15.34 -18.75
C ILE A 464 -15.90 -15.43 -18.09
N LYS A 465 -16.42 -14.33 -17.55
CA LYS A 465 -17.80 -14.18 -17.04
C LYS A 465 -18.84 -13.87 -18.11
N ARG A 466 -18.44 -13.72 -19.38
CA ARG A 466 -19.31 -13.36 -20.51
C ARG A 466 -20.05 -12.03 -20.30
N LYS A 467 -19.40 -11.05 -19.66
CA LYS A 467 -19.93 -9.69 -19.46
C LYS A 467 -19.23 -8.75 -20.43
N ASN A 468 -19.63 -8.81 -21.71
CA ASN A 468 -18.94 -8.16 -22.83
C ASN A 468 -18.74 -6.63 -22.67
N ILE A 469 -19.73 -5.92 -22.13
CA ILE A 469 -19.64 -4.46 -21.90
C ILE A 469 -18.54 -4.14 -20.89
N LEU A 470 -18.50 -4.85 -19.76
CA LEU A 470 -17.47 -4.65 -18.73
C LEU A 470 -16.10 -5.10 -19.22
N PHE A 471 -16.03 -6.20 -19.97
CA PHE A 471 -14.81 -6.63 -20.64
C PHE A 471 -14.25 -5.52 -21.54
N LEU A 472 -15.08 -4.99 -22.43
CA LEU A 472 -14.69 -3.92 -23.36
C LEU A 472 -14.32 -2.63 -22.61
N LEU A 473 -15.09 -2.24 -21.58
CA LEU A 473 -14.79 -1.06 -20.76
C LEU A 473 -13.38 -1.13 -20.16
N PHE A 474 -13.07 -2.22 -19.45
CA PHE A 474 -11.75 -2.37 -18.84
C PHE A 474 -10.63 -2.56 -19.87
N LEU A 475 -10.92 -3.20 -21.01
CA LEU A 475 -9.95 -3.31 -22.09
C LEU A 475 -9.63 -1.95 -22.70
N VAL A 476 -10.64 -1.13 -23.03
CA VAL A 476 -10.45 0.21 -23.58
C VAL A 476 -9.70 1.09 -22.60
N VAL A 477 -10.06 1.09 -21.31
CA VAL A 477 -9.32 1.86 -20.30
C VAL A 477 -7.86 1.39 -20.19
N ALA A 478 -7.58 0.09 -20.34
CA ALA A 478 -6.21 -0.40 -20.42
C ALA A 478 -5.47 0.09 -21.67
N LEU A 479 -6.13 0.12 -22.84
CA LEU A 479 -5.54 0.59 -24.11
C LEU A 479 -5.10 2.06 -24.04
N LEU A 480 -5.82 2.89 -23.28
CA LEU A 480 -5.47 4.31 -23.09
C LEU A 480 -4.20 4.54 -22.24
N THR A 481 -3.57 3.49 -21.71
CA THR A 481 -2.41 3.65 -20.81
C THR A 481 -1.08 3.69 -21.53
N LYS A 482 -0.94 3.06 -22.71
CA LYS A 482 0.28 3.04 -23.53
C LYS A 482 0.02 2.39 -24.90
N GLU A 483 0.77 2.80 -25.91
CA GLU A 483 0.69 2.28 -27.29
C GLU A 483 0.92 0.76 -27.38
N SER A 484 1.81 0.18 -26.56
CA SER A 484 2.08 -1.26 -26.62
C SER A 484 0.89 -2.13 -26.19
N VAL A 485 -0.04 -1.58 -25.38
CA VAL A 485 -1.22 -2.32 -24.90
C VAL A 485 -2.16 -2.70 -26.05
N TYR A 486 -2.12 -1.98 -27.17
CA TYR A 486 -2.92 -2.27 -28.36
C TYR A 486 -2.60 -3.63 -28.99
N ILE A 487 -1.37 -4.13 -28.85
CA ILE A 487 -1.01 -5.49 -29.26
C ILE A 487 -1.78 -6.52 -28.41
N ILE A 488 -1.87 -6.29 -27.09
CA ILE A 488 -2.66 -7.14 -26.18
C ILE A 488 -4.16 -7.03 -26.51
N GLY A 489 -4.64 -5.84 -26.88
CA GLY A 489 -6.00 -5.61 -27.37
C GLY A 489 -6.33 -6.48 -28.59
N PHE A 490 -5.42 -6.55 -29.56
CA PHE A 490 -5.53 -7.45 -30.72
C PHE A 490 -5.65 -8.92 -30.29
N LEU A 491 -4.73 -9.40 -29.45
CA LEU A 491 -4.72 -10.80 -28.99
C LEU A 491 -6.00 -11.15 -28.19
N LEU A 492 -6.42 -10.29 -27.28
CA LEU A 492 -7.66 -10.48 -26.51
C LEU A 492 -8.91 -10.42 -27.39
N GLY A 493 -8.92 -9.58 -28.42
CA GLY A 493 -9.97 -9.55 -29.44
C GLY A 493 -10.07 -10.88 -30.19
N LEU A 494 -8.95 -11.43 -30.68
CA LEU A 494 -8.93 -12.76 -31.31
C LEU A 494 -9.39 -13.86 -30.35
N PHE A 495 -8.92 -13.83 -29.10
CA PHE A 495 -9.35 -14.79 -28.09
C PHE A 495 -10.85 -14.69 -27.78
N ALA A 496 -11.40 -13.48 -27.70
CA ALA A 496 -12.83 -13.24 -27.53
C ALA A 496 -13.65 -13.75 -28.73
N PHE A 497 -13.14 -13.57 -29.96
CA PHE A 497 -13.74 -14.16 -31.17
C PHE A 497 -13.76 -15.69 -31.07
N ILE A 498 -12.64 -16.34 -30.73
CA ILE A 498 -12.57 -17.81 -30.61
C ILE A 498 -13.60 -18.32 -29.59
N ARG A 499 -13.77 -17.61 -28.47
CA ARG A 499 -14.67 -17.97 -27.35
C ARG A 499 -16.15 -17.73 -27.64
N THR A 500 -16.48 -16.66 -28.36
CA THR A 500 -17.87 -16.22 -28.55
C THR A 500 -18.40 -16.42 -29.96
N LYS A 501 -17.50 -16.64 -30.93
CA LYS A 501 -17.76 -16.68 -32.38
C LYS A 501 -18.37 -15.39 -32.96
N ASN A 502 -18.39 -14.30 -32.19
CA ASN A 502 -18.91 -13.02 -32.63
C ASN A 502 -17.86 -12.25 -33.45
N LYS A 503 -18.15 -11.99 -34.73
CA LYS A 503 -17.26 -11.29 -35.68
C LYS A 503 -16.87 -9.87 -35.26
N TRP A 504 -17.67 -9.20 -34.42
CA TRP A 504 -17.32 -7.90 -33.85
C TRP A 504 -15.95 -7.89 -33.15
N TRP A 505 -15.54 -9.02 -32.57
CA TRP A 505 -14.23 -9.13 -31.94
C TRP A 505 -13.06 -9.21 -32.92
N ILE A 506 -13.29 -9.69 -34.15
CA ILE A 506 -12.29 -9.60 -35.23
C ILE A 506 -12.12 -8.14 -35.64
N VAL A 507 -13.23 -7.42 -35.83
CA VAL A 507 -13.19 -5.98 -36.17
C VAL A 507 -12.44 -5.21 -35.09
N PHE A 508 -12.72 -5.47 -33.81
CA PHE A 508 -12.00 -4.87 -32.69
C PHE A 508 -10.50 -5.23 -32.70
N ALA A 509 -10.16 -6.48 -32.97
CA ALA A 509 -8.77 -6.91 -33.03
C ALA A 509 -8.02 -6.16 -34.16
N LEU A 510 -8.59 -6.14 -35.36
CA LEU A 510 -8.04 -5.43 -36.51
C LEU A 510 -7.90 -3.93 -36.25
N LEU A 511 -8.89 -3.31 -35.61
CA LEU A 511 -8.81 -1.92 -35.19
C LEU A 511 -7.67 -1.70 -34.17
N SER A 512 -7.50 -2.61 -33.21
CA SER A 512 -6.44 -2.50 -32.20
C SER A 512 -5.04 -2.55 -32.82
N ILE A 513 -4.78 -3.51 -33.72
CA ILE A 513 -3.47 -3.62 -34.37
C ILE A 513 -3.23 -2.48 -35.38
N PHE A 514 -4.28 -2.00 -36.05
CA PHE A 514 -4.21 -0.81 -36.90
C PHE A 514 -3.84 0.43 -36.07
N LEU A 515 -4.51 0.65 -34.94
CA LEU A 515 -4.20 1.78 -34.05
C LEU A 515 -2.79 1.70 -33.47
N PHE A 516 -2.33 0.51 -33.09
CA PHE A 516 -0.92 0.30 -32.71
C PHE A 516 0.03 0.79 -33.81
N TYR A 517 -0.16 0.31 -35.05
CA TYR A 517 0.69 0.68 -36.17
C TYR A 517 0.61 2.17 -36.51
N PHE A 518 -0.59 2.74 -36.49
CA PHE A 518 -0.83 4.17 -36.72
C PHE A 518 -0.14 5.04 -35.66
N LEU A 519 -0.23 4.68 -34.37
CA LEU A 519 0.42 5.41 -33.29
C LEU A 519 1.95 5.36 -33.43
N MET A 520 2.50 4.16 -33.63
CA MET A 520 3.95 3.94 -33.70
C MET A 520 4.60 4.53 -34.96
N SER A 521 3.92 4.44 -36.10
CA SER A 521 4.49 4.81 -37.41
C SER A 521 4.13 6.22 -37.87
N TYR A 522 3.06 6.81 -37.34
CA TYR A 522 2.56 8.11 -37.79
C TYR A 522 2.30 9.09 -36.65
N ALA A 523 1.39 8.80 -35.71
CA ALA A 523 0.91 9.80 -34.76
C ALA A 523 2.00 10.29 -33.78
N ILE A 524 2.77 9.36 -33.20
CA ILE A 524 3.88 9.71 -32.29
C ILE A 524 5.01 10.38 -33.08
N PRO A 525 5.47 9.83 -34.23
CA PRO A 525 6.50 10.51 -35.02
C PRO A 525 6.12 11.92 -35.50
N ALA A 526 4.88 12.13 -35.94
CA ALA A 526 4.37 13.44 -36.35
C ALA A 526 4.34 14.43 -35.18
N ALA A 527 3.97 13.99 -33.97
CA ALA A 527 3.99 14.83 -32.77
C ALA A 527 5.42 15.14 -32.27
N ARG A 528 6.36 14.21 -32.47
CA ARG A 528 7.76 14.31 -32.02
C ARG A 528 8.65 15.09 -33.00
N GLY A 529 8.35 15.07 -34.30
CA GLY A 529 9.25 15.56 -35.34
C GLY A 529 10.40 14.59 -35.67
N GLY A 530 10.25 13.31 -35.33
CA GLY A 530 11.26 12.26 -35.54
C GLY A 530 10.74 10.87 -35.19
N ALA A 531 11.52 9.81 -35.43
CA ALA A 531 11.10 8.45 -35.11
C ALA A 531 10.82 8.26 -33.61
N HIS A 532 9.95 7.30 -33.29
CA HIS A 532 9.64 6.95 -31.90
C HIS A 532 10.92 6.49 -31.18
N PHE A 533 11.29 7.09 -30.06
CA PHE A 533 12.56 6.83 -29.34
C PHE A 533 12.86 5.33 -29.13
N ALA A 534 11.84 4.52 -28.83
CA ALA A 534 11.98 3.08 -28.66
C ALA A 534 12.57 2.33 -29.87
N THR A 535 12.54 2.87 -31.10
CA THR A 535 13.20 2.24 -32.25
C THR A 535 14.72 2.16 -32.07
N GLU A 536 15.32 3.12 -31.37
CA GLU A 536 16.76 3.12 -31.05
C GLU A 536 17.16 1.90 -30.21
N TYR A 537 16.24 1.39 -29.38
CA TYR A 537 16.50 0.22 -28.55
C TYR A 537 16.58 -1.09 -29.36
N PHE A 538 16.14 -1.07 -30.63
CA PHE A 538 16.07 -2.21 -31.54
C PHE A 538 16.77 -1.94 -32.87
N GLU A 539 17.68 -0.97 -32.94
CA GLU A 539 18.42 -0.58 -34.16
C GLU A 539 19.03 -1.78 -34.91
N MET A 540 19.42 -2.83 -34.17
CA MET A 540 19.98 -4.07 -34.70
C MET A 540 19.00 -4.92 -35.53
N PHE A 541 17.71 -4.63 -35.47
CA PHE A 541 16.64 -5.29 -36.22
C PHE A 541 16.04 -4.38 -37.30
N GLY A 542 16.34 -3.09 -37.33
CA GLY A 542 15.84 -2.18 -38.37
C GLY A 542 15.53 -0.79 -37.84
N SER A 543 15.12 0.09 -38.76
CA SER A 543 14.83 1.50 -38.49
C SER A 543 13.34 1.83 -38.38
N SER A 544 12.45 0.89 -38.74
CA SER A 544 10.99 1.05 -38.64
C SER A 544 10.35 -0.03 -37.79
N PRO A 545 9.19 0.22 -37.16
CA PRO A 545 8.47 -0.80 -36.38
C PRO A 545 8.17 -2.08 -37.18
N PHE A 546 7.85 -1.94 -38.47
CA PHE A 546 7.60 -3.06 -39.37
C PHE A 546 8.87 -3.86 -39.66
N ASP A 547 9.98 -3.19 -39.98
CA ASP A 547 11.25 -3.86 -40.27
C ASP A 547 11.80 -4.58 -39.04
N ILE A 548 11.70 -3.94 -37.86
CA ILE A 548 12.08 -4.55 -36.58
C ILE A 548 11.30 -5.85 -36.38
N GLY A 549 9.98 -5.82 -36.50
CA GLY A 549 9.14 -7.01 -36.34
C GLY A 549 9.42 -8.10 -37.39
N LYS A 550 9.57 -7.72 -38.66
CA LYS A 550 9.92 -8.62 -39.76
C LYS A 550 11.27 -9.30 -39.51
N ASN A 551 12.29 -8.53 -39.16
CA ASN A 551 13.64 -9.06 -38.97
C ASN A 551 13.80 -9.88 -37.69
N MET A 552 13.02 -9.59 -36.63
CA MET A 552 12.93 -10.47 -35.45
C MET A 552 12.44 -11.88 -35.83
N LEU A 553 11.48 -11.97 -36.75
CA LEU A 553 10.93 -13.25 -37.23
C LEU A 553 11.82 -13.93 -38.27
N MET A 554 12.37 -13.16 -39.20
CA MET A 554 13.17 -13.69 -40.32
C MET A 554 14.60 -14.08 -39.93
N ASN A 555 15.08 -13.65 -38.74
CA ASN A 555 16.42 -14.01 -38.23
C ASN A 555 16.35 -14.84 -36.93
N PRO A 556 15.76 -16.05 -36.95
CA PRO A 556 15.47 -16.82 -35.74
C PRO A 556 16.71 -17.19 -34.92
N ILE A 557 17.85 -17.43 -35.57
CA ILE A 557 19.12 -17.74 -34.87
C ILE A 557 19.60 -16.53 -34.08
N LYS A 558 19.58 -15.33 -34.68
CA LYS A 558 19.96 -14.08 -34.03
C LYS A 558 19.00 -13.73 -32.89
N THR A 559 17.70 -13.87 -33.13
CA THR A 559 16.68 -13.58 -32.12
C THR A 559 16.79 -14.53 -30.94
N THR A 560 16.95 -15.84 -31.17
CA THR A 560 17.05 -16.83 -30.07
C THR A 560 18.34 -16.69 -29.27
N SER A 561 19.48 -16.36 -29.90
CA SER A 561 20.74 -16.14 -29.17
C SER A 561 20.67 -14.93 -28.24
N LEU A 562 19.94 -13.88 -28.63
CA LEU A 562 19.69 -12.70 -27.78
C LEU A 562 18.71 -13.01 -26.65
N LEU A 563 17.71 -13.86 -26.88
CA LEU A 563 16.76 -14.28 -25.84
C LEU A 563 17.43 -15.15 -24.76
N LEU A 564 18.34 -16.04 -25.14
CA LEU A 564 18.95 -17.04 -24.25
C LEU A 564 20.24 -16.55 -23.56
N THR A 565 20.26 -15.30 -23.14
CA THR A 565 21.37 -14.74 -22.35
C THR A 565 21.12 -14.91 -20.85
N PHE A 566 22.19 -14.96 -20.04
CA PHE A 566 22.05 -15.08 -18.58
C PHE A 566 21.20 -13.97 -17.95
N PRO A 567 21.35 -12.67 -18.30
CA PRO A 567 20.48 -11.61 -17.79
C PRO A 567 18.99 -11.86 -18.12
N ASN A 568 18.69 -12.31 -19.33
CA ASN A 568 17.33 -12.59 -19.80
C ASN A 568 16.70 -13.78 -19.07
N LEU A 569 17.45 -14.88 -18.90
CA LEU A 569 17.01 -16.04 -18.13
C LEU A 569 16.80 -15.69 -16.65
N ASN A 570 17.65 -14.84 -16.07
CA ASN A 570 17.50 -14.34 -14.71
C ASN A 570 16.27 -13.44 -14.56
N TYR A 571 15.97 -12.60 -15.55
CA TYR A 571 14.74 -11.80 -15.57
C TYR A 571 13.48 -12.68 -15.65
N ALA A 572 13.47 -13.66 -16.57
CA ALA A 572 12.37 -14.63 -16.70
C ALA A 572 12.19 -15.47 -15.42
N TYR A 573 13.29 -15.91 -14.80
CA TYR A 573 13.29 -16.58 -13.49
C TYR A 573 12.59 -15.72 -12.43
N LYS A 574 12.96 -14.44 -12.32
CA LYS A 574 12.36 -13.51 -11.35
C LYS A 574 10.88 -13.28 -11.62
N LEU A 575 10.46 -13.19 -12.89
CA LEU A 575 9.07 -13.02 -13.29
C LEU A 575 8.18 -14.21 -12.88
N LEU A 576 8.69 -15.44 -13.03
CA LEU A 576 7.95 -16.68 -12.77
C LEU A 576 8.03 -17.17 -11.32
N LEU A 577 9.07 -16.77 -10.58
CA LEU A 577 9.30 -17.18 -9.21
C LEU A 577 8.12 -16.88 -8.25
N PRO A 578 7.49 -15.68 -8.23
CA PRO A 578 6.39 -15.38 -7.31
C PRO A 578 5.22 -16.36 -7.36
N VAL A 579 5.00 -16.98 -8.52
CA VAL A 579 3.94 -17.99 -8.73
C VAL A 579 4.48 -19.42 -8.80
N GLY A 580 5.74 -19.64 -8.38
CA GLY A 580 6.37 -20.95 -8.31
C GLY A 580 6.45 -21.66 -9.66
N PHE A 581 6.65 -20.92 -10.76
CA PHE A 581 6.71 -21.45 -12.14
C PHE A 581 5.41 -22.11 -12.64
N LEU A 582 4.30 -22.01 -11.90
CA LEU A 582 3.04 -22.65 -12.24
C LEU A 582 2.44 -22.14 -13.57
N SER A 583 2.85 -20.95 -14.04
CA SER A 583 2.48 -20.44 -15.36
C SER A 583 2.93 -21.36 -16.51
N LEU A 584 4.05 -22.07 -16.35
CA LEU A 584 4.53 -22.98 -17.39
C LEU A 584 3.61 -24.18 -17.61
N LEU A 585 2.69 -24.46 -16.69
CA LEU A 585 1.69 -25.54 -16.80
C LEU A 585 0.44 -25.14 -17.59
N ALA A 586 0.31 -23.86 -17.97
CA ALA A 586 -0.72 -23.37 -18.89
C ALA A 586 -0.15 -22.26 -19.80
N PRO A 587 0.80 -22.59 -20.68
CA PRO A 587 1.54 -21.61 -21.48
C PRO A 587 0.66 -20.90 -22.53
N SER A 588 -0.53 -21.44 -22.83
CA SER A 588 -1.48 -20.82 -23.77
C SER A 588 -1.90 -19.40 -23.39
N PHE A 589 -1.84 -19.04 -22.09
CA PHE A 589 -2.10 -17.67 -21.64
C PHE A 589 -0.86 -16.77 -21.65
N LEU A 590 0.36 -17.34 -21.75
CA LEU A 590 1.59 -16.55 -21.87
C LEU A 590 1.71 -15.88 -23.24
N ILE A 591 0.92 -16.30 -24.24
CA ILE A 591 0.83 -15.60 -25.54
C ILE A 591 0.47 -14.12 -25.38
N PHE A 592 -0.32 -13.76 -24.36
CA PHE A 592 -0.70 -12.38 -24.09
C PHE A 592 0.43 -11.57 -23.43
N ALA A 593 1.33 -12.23 -22.69
CA ALA A 593 2.53 -11.61 -22.13
C ALA A 593 3.69 -11.55 -23.13
N LEU A 594 3.64 -12.36 -24.19
CA LEU A 594 4.73 -12.55 -25.13
C LEU A 594 5.23 -11.24 -25.78
N PRO A 595 4.36 -10.33 -26.28
CA PRO A 595 4.83 -9.12 -26.94
C PRO A 595 5.75 -8.27 -26.05
N ASP A 596 5.28 -7.88 -24.86
CA ASP A 596 6.08 -7.07 -23.92
C ASP A 596 7.25 -7.84 -23.34
N THR A 597 7.14 -9.16 -23.17
CA THR A 597 8.29 -9.97 -22.77
C THR A 597 9.39 -9.93 -23.84
N LEU A 598 9.04 -10.05 -25.13
CA LEU A 598 10.01 -9.95 -26.22
C LEU A 598 10.62 -8.56 -26.31
N ILE A 599 9.80 -7.50 -26.18
CA ILE A 599 10.28 -6.11 -26.14
C ILE A 599 11.33 -5.95 -25.03
N ASN A 600 11.05 -6.45 -23.82
CA ASN A 600 11.99 -6.31 -22.72
C ASN A 600 13.28 -7.13 -22.93
N LEU A 601 13.15 -8.40 -23.35
CA LEU A 601 14.29 -9.30 -23.48
C LEU A 601 15.21 -8.96 -24.66
N LEU A 602 14.67 -8.42 -25.76
CA LEU A 602 15.43 -8.08 -26.96
C LEU A 602 15.96 -6.64 -26.97
N SER A 603 15.60 -5.82 -25.97
CA SER A 603 16.05 -4.44 -25.89
C SER A 603 17.52 -4.34 -25.48
N LYS A 604 18.23 -3.38 -26.11
CA LYS A 604 19.57 -2.92 -25.70
C LYS A 604 19.54 -2.19 -24.34
N ASN A 605 18.39 -1.66 -23.93
CA ASN A 605 18.25 -0.93 -22.68
C ASN A 605 18.03 -1.93 -21.52
N GLU A 606 19.04 -2.07 -20.66
CA GLU A 606 19.03 -2.99 -19.52
C GLU A 606 17.94 -2.68 -18.48
N ASN A 607 17.43 -1.43 -18.43
CA ASN A 607 16.37 -1.07 -17.49
C ASN A 607 15.06 -1.83 -17.77
N LEU A 608 14.80 -2.22 -19.03
CA LEU A 608 13.62 -3.01 -19.39
C LEU A 608 13.63 -4.43 -18.80
N LYS A 609 14.81 -4.91 -18.38
CA LYS A 609 15.05 -6.24 -17.79
C LYS A 609 15.26 -6.18 -16.28
N SER A 610 14.91 -5.06 -15.65
CA SER A 610 15.07 -4.85 -14.21
C SER A 610 13.74 -4.98 -13.47
N VAL A 611 13.81 -5.48 -12.23
CA VAL A 611 12.65 -5.56 -11.32
C VAL A 611 12.27 -4.17 -10.79
N ASN A 612 13.16 -3.18 -10.90
CA ASN A 612 12.99 -1.88 -10.24
C ASN A 612 12.03 -0.92 -10.96
N PHE A 613 11.66 -1.21 -12.20
CA PHE A 613 10.89 -0.30 -13.05
C PHE A 613 9.53 -0.91 -13.44
N HIS A 614 8.73 -0.13 -14.17
CA HIS A 614 7.36 -0.47 -14.54
C HIS A 614 7.22 -1.43 -15.74
N TYR A 615 8.31 -1.87 -16.37
CA TYR A 615 8.28 -2.60 -17.64
C TYR A 615 7.64 -4.00 -17.58
N ALA A 616 7.39 -4.54 -16.39
CA ALA A 616 6.66 -5.80 -16.22
C ALA A 616 5.13 -5.63 -16.17
N ALA A 617 4.61 -4.40 -16.18
CA ALA A 617 3.20 -4.09 -15.95
C ALA A 617 2.23 -4.89 -16.85
N LEU A 618 2.58 -5.11 -18.11
CA LEU A 618 1.76 -5.80 -19.10
C LEU A 618 1.98 -7.32 -19.11
N ILE A 619 3.08 -7.79 -18.50
CA ILE A 619 3.47 -9.20 -18.41
C ILE A 619 2.77 -9.88 -17.22
N LEU A 620 2.76 -9.21 -16.05
CA LEU A 620 2.28 -9.76 -14.79
C LEU A 620 0.85 -10.30 -14.81
N PRO A 621 -0.15 -9.63 -15.44
CA PRO A 621 -1.53 -10.12 -15.47
C PRO A 621 -1.61 -11.54 -16.01
N PHE A 622 -0.88 -11.81 -17.08
CA PHE A 622 -0.94 -13.07 -17.80
C PHE A 622 -0.05 -14.14 -17.18
N ILE A 623 1.03 -13.77 -16.47
CA ILE A 623 1.76 -14.70 -15.60
C ILE A 623 0.81 -15.28 -14.54
N TYR A 624 0.03 -14.43 -13.85
CA TYR A 624 -0.92 -14.89 -12.84
C TYR A 624 -2.09 -15.66 -13.43
N ILE A 625 -2.70 -15.19 -14.52
CA ILE A 625 -3.78 -15.92 -15.20
C ILE A 625 -3.27 -17.30 -15.61
N SER A 626 -2.11 -17.38 -16.25
CA SER A 626 -1.47 -18.62 -16.64
C SER A 626 -1.20 -19.52 -15.43
N ALA A 627 -0.69 -19.00 -14.31
CA ALA A 627 -0.47 -19.79 -13.09
C ALA A 627 -1.76 -20.37 -12.50
N VAL A 628 -2.87 -19.60 -12.52
CA VAL A 628 -4.18 -20.07 -12.06
C VAL A 628 -4.68 -21.24 -12.90
N PHE A 629 -4.58 -21.15 -14.22
CA PHE A 629 -4.93 -22.27 -15.11
C PHE A 629 -3.92 -23.42 -15.01
N GLY A 630 -2.65 -23.14 -14.73
CA GLY A 630 -1.63 -24.16 -14.46
C GLY A 630 -1.95 -24.99 -13.23
N VAL A 631 -2.40 -24.36 -12.14
CA VAL A 631 -2.91 -25.06 -10.95
C VAL A 631 -4.14 -25.90 -11.28
N LYS A 632 -5.05 -25.39 -12.12
CA LYS A 632 -6.22 -26.17 -12.56
C LYS A 632 -5.78 -27.44 -13.30
N ASN A 633 -4.84 -27.32 -14.23
CA ASN A 633 -4.31 -28.45 -15.01
C ASN A 633 -3.61 -29.45 -14.08
N LEU A 634 -2.76 -28.96 -13.17
CA LEU A 634 -2.06 -29.81 -12.21
C LEU A 634 -3.03 -30.58 -11.31
N LEU A 635 -4.02 -29.91 -10.71
CA LEU A 635 -5.03 -30.54 -9.87
C LEU A 635 -5.87 -31.57 -10.65
N SER A 636 -6.07 -31.41 -11.96
CA SER A 636 -6.78 -32.41 -12.77
C SER A 636 -5.98 -33.69 -13.00
N ILE A 637 -4.64 -33.60 -13.03
CA ILE A 637 -3.74 -34.75 -13.28
C ILE A 637 -3.36 -35.44 -11.96
N THR A 638 -3.03 -34.67 -10.93
CA THR A 638 -2.39 -35.19 -9.70
C THR A 638 -3.27 -35.11 -8.45
N SER A 639 -4.60 -35.00 -8.60
CA SER A 639 -5.54 -34.86 -7.46
C SER A 639 -5.36 -35.90 -6.35
N ARG A 640 -4.83 -37.09 -6.68
CA ARG A 640 -4.53 -38.17 -5.74
C ARG A 640 -3.30 -37.90 -4.83
N PHE A 641 -2.35 -37.06 -5.27
CA PHE A 641 -1.08 -36.81 -4.58
C PHE A 641 -0.87 -35.36 -4.15
N THR A 642 -1.44 -34.39 -4.86
CA THR A 642 -1.25 -32.95 -4.57
C THR A 642 -2.58 -32.28 -4.23
N GLY A 643 -2.81 -32.05 -2.93
CA GLY A 643 -4.00 -31.35 -2.46
C GLY A 643 -3.94 -29.84 -2.71
N SER A 644 -5.11 -29.20 -2.87
CA SER A 644 -5.24 -27.74 -3.02
C SER A 644 -4.55 -26.93 -1.91
N LYS A 645 -4.51 -27.47 -0.68
CA LYS A 645 -3.80 -26.85 0.45
C LYS A 645 -2.28 -26.85 0.29
N VAL A 646 -1.72 -27.93 -0.29
CA VAL A 646 -0.27 -28.04 -0.53
C VAL A 646 0.15 -27.00 -1.57
N LEU A 647 -0.58 -26.90 -2.67
CA LEU A 647 -0.31 -25.90 -3.71
C LEU A 647 -0.46 -24.46 -3.18
N ALA A 648 -1.50 -24.20 -2.39
CA ALA A 648 -1.68 -22.90 -1.75
C ALA A 648 -0.48 -22.56 -0.83
N ASN A 649 -0.05 -23.50 0.01
CA ASN A 649 1.10 -23.25 0.88
C ASN A 649 2.40 -23.08 0.08
N PHE A 650 2.59 -23.86 -0.98
CA PHE A 650 3.71 -23.70 -1.90
C PHE A 650 3.75 -22.30 -2.52
N ILE A 651 2.63 -21.85 -3.13
CA ILE A 651 2.54 -20.50 -3.72
C ILE A 651 2.86 -19.43 -2.67
N LEU A 652 2.29 -19.55 -1.47
CA LEU A 652 2.53 -18.60 -0.39
C LEU A 652 4.01 -18.56 0.03
N ILE A 653 4.64 -19.72 0.22
CA ILE A 653 6.04 -19.83 0.61
C ILE A 653 6.95 -19.23 -0.46
N VAL A 654 6.73 -19.57 -1.74
CA VAL A 654 7.57 -19.03 -2.82
C VAL A 654 7.31 -17.54 -3.05
N SER A 655 6.09 -17.05 -2.87
CA SER A 655 5.79 -15.62 -2.87
C SER A 655 6.49 -14.87 -1.74
N LEU A 656 6.48 -15.41 -0.52
CA LEU A 656 7.20 -14.85 0.63
C LEU A 656 8.71 -14.87 0.42
N PHE A 657 9.25 -15.96 -0.14
CA PHE A 657 10.66 -16.04 -0.50
C PHE A 657 11.04 -15.00 -1.56
N SER A 658 10.21 -14.86 -2.60
CA SER A 658 10.43 -13.87 -3.67
C SER A 658 10.37 -12.44 -3.14
N THR A 659 9.38 -12.11 -2.30
CA THR A 659 9.25 -10.79 -1.67
C THR A 659 10.40 -10.50 -0.72
N PHE A 660 10.86 -11.49 0.05
CA PHE A 660 12.03 -11.36 0.91
C PHE A 660 13.29 -11.06 0.09
N GLN A 661 13.50 -11.78 -1.01
CA GLN A 661 14.72 -11.67 -1.79
C GLN A 661 14.77 -10.40 -2.67
N TYR A 662 13.65 -10.02 -3.28
CA TYR A 662 13.62 -8.99 -4.32
C TYR A 662 12.62 -7.85 -4.07
N GLY A 663 11.72 -7.99 -3.08
CA GLY A 663 10.71 -7.00 -2.75
C GLY A 663 11.25 -5.82 -1.92
N VAL A 664 10.33 -4.96 -1.48
CA VAL A 664 10.63 -3.68 -0.81
C VAL A 664 9.87 -3.49 0.51
N LEU A 665 9.10 -4.50 0.92
CA LEU A 665 8.35 -4.48 2.18
C LEU A 665 9.30 -4.50 3.39
N PRO A 666 8.86 -4.02 4.57
CA PRO A 666 9.59 -4.20 5.81
C PRO A 666 9.87 -5.69 6.05
N GLY A 667 11.13 -6.02 6.38
CA GLY A 667 11.58 -7.41 6.54
C GLY A 667 12.08 -8.09 5.26
N ALA A 668 12.00 -7.43 4.09
CA ALA A 668 12.74 -7.86 2.90
C ALA A 668 14.25 -7.69 3.10
N LYS A 669 15.07 -8.32 2.26
CA LYS A 669 16.54 -8.22 2.28
C LYS A 669 17.03 -6.79 1.98
N LYS A 670 16.30 -6.06 1.13
CA LYS A 670 16.56 -4.66 0.76
C LYS A 670 15.26 -3.86 0.82
N PRO A 671 14.75 -3.57 2.04
CA PRO A 671 13.50 -2.83 2.19
C PRO A 671 13.69 -1.38 1.68
N SER A 672 12.62 -0.76 1.19
CA SER A 672 12.67 0.65 0.77
C SER A 672 12.68 1.55 2.01
N LEU A 673 13.88 1.86 2.50
CA LEU A 673 14.12 2.71 3.67
C LEU A 673 14.78 4.05 3.30
N GLU A 674 15.08 4.26 2.02
CA GLU A 674 15.77 5.45 1.52
C GLU A 674 15.06 6.75 1.94
N THR A 675 13.73 6.75 1.94
CA THR A 675 12.91 7.90 2.40
C THR A 675 13.12 8.31 3.84
N TYR A 676 13.65 7.42 4.69
CA TYR A 676 13.82 7.66 6.12
C TYR A 676 15.27 7.82 6.50
N ASN A 677 16.17 7.09 5.84
CA ASN A 677 17.60 7.17 6.10
C ASN A 677 18.23 8.41 5.45
N ASN A 678 17.69 8.87 4.32
CA ASN A 678 18.24 9.96 3.52
C ASN A 678 17.29 11.16 3.49
N SER A 679 16.52 11.41 4.56
CA SER A 679 15.65 12.58 4.62
C SER A 679 16.47 13.86 4.71
N LEU A 680 16.18 14.83 3.83
CA LEU A 680 16.84 16.13 3.85
C LEU A 680 16.38 16.95 5.06
N PRO A 681 17.30 17.36 5.97
CA PRO A 681 16.94 18.18 7.13
C PRO A 681 16.19 19.46 6.75
N GLU A 682 16.65 20.12 5.68
CA GLU A 682 16.16 21.40 5.17
C GLU A 682 14.90 21.28 4.30
N ARG A 683 14.27 20.10 4.24
CA ARG A 683 13.16 19.83 3.32
C ARG A 683 11.97 20.78 3.47
N ARG A 684 11.74 21.31 4.68
CA ARG A 684 10.60 22.20 4.95
C ARG A 684 10.88 23.61 4.45
N GLU A 685 12.09 24.08 4.66
CA GLU A 685 12.63 25.36 4.21
C GLU A 685 12.64 25.40 2.68
N ILE A 686 13.16 24.34 2.05
CA ILE A 686 13.15 24.19 0.59
C ILE A 686 11.72 24.21 0.07
N LYS A 687 10.81 23.37 0.61
CA LYS A 687 9.39 23.39 0.18
C LYS A 687 8.74 24.75 0.37
N SER A 688 8.97 25.42 1.50
CA SER A 688 8.43 26.75 1.77
C SER A 688 8.90 27.75 0.71
N PHE A 689 10.18 27.71 0.33
CA PHE A 689 10.72 28.52 -0.74
C PHE A 689 10.05 28.20 -2.09
N LEU A 690 9.97 26.93 -2.48
CA LEU A 690 9.37 26.52 -3.76
C LEU A 690 7.91 26.97 -3.91
N HIS A 691 7.12 26.92 -2.82
CA HIS A 691 5.71 27.38 -2.82
C HIS A 691 5.57 28.90 -3.01
N LYS A 692 6.60 29.67 -2.70
CA LYS A 692 6.59 31.14 -2.87
C LYS A 692 6.91 31.57 -4.29
N ILE A 693 7.43 30.67 -5.14
CA ILE A 693 7.70 30.98 -6.55
C ILE A 693 6.36 31.12 -7.28
N PRO A 694 6.03 32.30 -7.86
CA PRO A 694 4.78 32.48 -8.58
C PRO A 694 4.63 31.48 -9.75
N PRO A 695 3.46 30.84 -9.94
CA PRO A 695 3.25 29.86 -11.00
C PRO A 695 3.41 30.39 -12.44
N GLN A 696 3.37 31.71 -12.64
CA GLN A 696 3.53 32.34 -13.95
C GLN A 696 4.99 32.43 -14.39
N LEU A 697 5.95 32.33 -13.45
CA LEU A 697 7.37 32.42 -13.77
C LEU A 697 7.87 31.13 -14.42
N LYS A 698 8.73 31.27 -15.42
CA LYS A 698 9.44 30.16 -16.05
C LYS A 698 10.54 29.69 -15.13
N VAL A 699 10.64 28.39 -14.90
CA VAL A 699 11.64 27.85 -13.97
C VAL A 699 12.48 26.76 -14.59
N ALA A 700 13.78 26.82 -14.35
CA ALA A 700 14.70 25.72 -14.61
C ALA A 700 15.04 25.06 -13.28
N ALA A 701 14.88 23.74 -13.19
CA ALA A 701 15.10 22.97 -11.96
C ALA A 701 15.94 21.72 -12.20
N THR A 702 16.70 21.29 -11.19
CA THR A 702 17.29 19.95 -11.17
C THR A 702 16.18 18.88 -11.13
N ASN A 703 16.47 17.67 -11.62
CA ASN A 703 15.46 16.62 -11.81
C ASN A 703 14.70 16.28 -10.51
N ASN A 704 15.41 16.18 -9.39
CA ASN A 704 14.87 15.93 -8.04
C ASN A 704 13.95 17.03 -7.49
N LEU A 705 13.92 18.23 -8.09
CA LEU A 705 13.03 19.34 -7.73
C LEU A 705 11.83 19.48 -8.68
N GLY A 706 11.97 19.06 -9.94
CA GLY A 706 11.01 19.47 -10.97
C GLY A 706 9.58 18.96 -10.79
N ALA A 707 9.37 17.81 -10.14
CA ALA A 707 8.02 17.32 -9.80
C ALA A 707 7.30 18.18 -8.75
N HIS A 708 8.01 19.01 -7.98
CA HIS A 708 7.42 19.94 -7.03
C HIS A 708 7.01 21.27 -7.67
N LEU A 709 7.44 21.49 -8.92
CA LEU A 709 7.27 22.73 -9.66
C LEU A 709 6.49 22.52 -10.95
N SER A 710 5.93 21.33 -11.20
CA SER A 710 5.26 20.97 -12.44
C SER A 710 3.90 21.66 -12.65
N HIS A 711 3.30 22.26 -11.62
CA HIS A 711 2.07 23.04 -11.73
C HIS A 711 2.34 24.46 -12.25
N ARG A 712 2.93 24.54 -13.44
CA ARG A 712 3.17 25.75 -14.21
C ARG A 712 3.30 25.42 -15.69
N GLU A 713 3.16 26.45 -16.51
CA GLU A 713 3.23 26.28 -17.97
C GLU A 713 4.64 25.94 -18.45
N TYR A 714 5.67 26.56 -17.87
CA TYR A 714 7.07 26.37 -18.26
C TYR A 714 7.93 25.89 -17.08
N ILE A 715 8.34 24.61 -17.14
CA ILE A 715 9.31 24.02 -16.23
C ILE A 715 10.35 23.22 -17.02
N PHE A 716 11.59 23.71 -17.00
CA PHE A 716 12.73 23.14 -17.71
C PHE A 716 13.57 22.26 -16.79
N THR A 717 14.16 21.21 -17.38
CA THR A 717 15.13 20.37 -16.67
C THR A 717 16.54 20.87 -16.95
N ILE A 718 17.27 21.25 -15.91
CA ILE A 718 18.67 21.68 -16.02
C ILE A 718 19.49 20.59 -16.70
N PRO A 719 20.34 20.91 -17.70
CA PRO A 719 20.81 22.26 -18.10
C PRO A 719 19.91 23.03 -19.07
N ASN A 720 18.85 22.42 -19.58
CA ASN A 720 17.98 23.06 -20.56
C ASN A 720 17.21 24.21 -19.91
N GLY A 721 17.01 25.29 -20.67
CA GLY A 721 16.18 26.43 -20.26
C GLY A 721 16.75 27.34 -19.18
N VAL A 722 18.01 27.15 -18.77
CA VAL A 722 18.68 28.01 -17.78
C VAL A 722 18.67 29.49 -18.21
N ASN A 723 18.91 29.79 -19.48
CA ASN A 723 18.93 31.17 -19.98
C ASN A 723 17.53 31.78 -20.18
N GLU A 724 16.51 30.93 -20.30
CA GLU A 724 15.12 31.30 -20.55
C GLU A 724 14.30 31.43 -19.26
N ALA A 725 14.78 30.85 -18.17
CA ALA A 725 14.09 30.82 -16.88
C ALA A 725 14.18 32.17 -16.16
N ASP A 726 13.09 32.53 -15.50
CA ASP A 726 13.04 33.67 -14.57
C ASP A 726 13.67 33.28 -13.22
N VAL A 727 13.51 32.01 -12.83
CA VAL A 727 14.07 31.45 -11.59
C VAL A 727 14.77 30.12 -11.88
N ILE A 728 15.97 29.95 -11.35
CA ILE A 728 16.75 28.72 -11.49
C ILE A 728 16.95 28.12 -10.10
N VAL A 729 16.59 26.86 -9.92
CA VAL A 729 16.72 26.17 -8.63
C VAL A 729 17.52 24.89 -8.76
N PHE A 730 18.44 24.69 -7.82
CA PHE A 730 19.30 23.52 -7.72
C PHE A 730 19.09 22.83 -6.37
N LEU A 731 19.08 21.51 -6.40
CA LEU A 731 19.30 20.67 -5.22
C LEU A 731 20.46 19.71 -5.52
N LEU A 732 21.66 20.12 -5.08
CA LEU A 732 22.95 19.57 -5.50
C LEU A 732 23.38 18.34 -4.69
N ASN A 733 22.49 17.36 -4.56
CA ASN A 733 22.73 16.13 -3.79
C ASN A 733 22.35 14.84 -4.54
N ASP A 734 21.87 14.95 -5.78
CA ASP A 734 21.47 13.81 -6.58
C ASP A 734 22.71 13.17 -7.23
N GLN A 735 23.13 12.00 -6.73
CA GLN A 735 24.23 11.23 -7.29
C GLN A 735 23.97 10.73 -8.72
N TYR A 736 22.70 10.66 -9.11
CA TYR A 736 22.25 10.25 -10.44
C TYR A 736 21.86 11.43 -11.33
N ALA A 737 22.18 12.65 -10.89
CA ALA A 737 21.96 13.88 -11.64
C ALA A 737 22.47 13.75 -13.08
N GLN A 738 21.64 14.15 -14.03
CA GLN A 738 22.02 14.27 -15.44
C GLN A 738 22.27 15.76 -15.76
N PRO A 739 23.35 16.12 -16.50
CA PRO A 739 24.43 15.28 -17.05
C PRO A 739 25.36 14.66 -15.98
N SER A 740 25.66 15.38 -14.90
CA SER A 740 26.33 14.85 -13.70
C SER A 740 26.12 15.82 -12.54
N LEU A 741 26.31 15.33 -11.31
CA LEU A 741 26.28 16.18 -10.12
C LEU A 741 27.37 17.27 -10.18
N SER A 742 28.60 16.89 -10.56
CA SER A 742 29.71 17.85 -10.72
C SER A 742 29.39 18.94 -11.73
N TYR A 743 28.79 18.58 -12.87
CA TYR A 743 28.38 19.53 -13.88
C TYR A 743 27.32 20.51 -13.35
N GLN A 744 26.34 20.03 -12.58
CA GLN A 744 25.31 20.89 -11.99
C GLN A 744 25.92 21.84 -10.94
N ILE A 745 26.88 21.38 -10.14
CA ILE A 745 27.63 22.22 -9.20
C ILE A 745 28.38 23.32 -9.96
N ASP A 746 29.13 22.98 -11.02
CA ASP A 746 29.89 23.96 -11.81
C ASP A 746 28.99 24.93 -12.57
N LEU A 747 27.83 24.47 -13.04
CA LEU A 747 26.82 25.33 -13.64
C LEU A 747 26.23 26.31 -12.62
N SER A 748 25.95 25.87 -11.39
CA SER A 748 25.45 26.78 -10.35
C SER A 748 26.45 27.88 -9.98
N LYS A 749 27.75 27.56 -9.96
CA LYS A 749 28.83 28.56 -9.78
C LYS A 749 28.86 29.57 -10.93
N ARG A 750 28.78 29.10 -12.18
CA ARG A 750 28.72 29.99 -13.35
C ARG A 750 27.52 30.93 -13.32
N ILE A 751 26.35 30.45 -12.91
CA ILE A 751 25.16 31.31 -12.76
C ILE A 751 25.34 32.32 -11.62
N GLN A 752 26.07 31.97 -10.56
CA GLN A 752 26.37 32.91 -9.49
C GLN A 752 27.27 34.07 -9.95
N GLU A 753 28.12 33.85 -10.96
CA GLU A 753 28.99 34.85 -11.56
C GLU A 753 28.30 35.65 -12.70
N ASP A 754 27.14 35.18 -13.19
CA ASP A 754 26.39 35.84 -14.27
C ASP A 754 25.67 37.11 -13.78
N GLU A 755 25.97 38.25 -14.39
CA GLU A 755 25.38 39.54 -14.04
C GLU A 755 23.86 39.62 -14.23
N ASN A 756 23.26 38.71 -15.02
CA ASN A 756 21.80 38.69 -15.25
C ASN A 756 21.01 38.09 -14.09
N TYR A 757 21.68 37.34 -13.21
CA TYR A 757 21.05 36.61 -12.11
C TYR A 757 21.49 37.13 -10.75
N THR A 758 20.65 36.92 -9.76
CA THR A 758 20.92 37.21 -8.34
C THR A 758 20.60 35.97 -7.53
N LYS A 759 21.52 35.57 -6.65
CA LYS A 759 21.25 34.49 -5.69
C LYS A 759 20.25 34.99 -4.66
N VAL A 760 19.06 34.39 -4.62
CA VAL A 760 17.95 34.82 -3.75
C VAL A 760 17.79 33.95 -2.51
N TYR A 761 18.31 32.71 -2.54
CA TYR A 761 18.21 31.80 -1.41
C TYR A 761 19.27 30.71 -1.49
N GLN A 762 19.78 30.28 -0.33
CA GLN A 762 20.70 29.15 -0.22
C GLN A 762 20.55 28.50 1.17
N ILE A 763 20.40 27.18 1.20
CA ILE A 763 20.41 26.39 2.43
C ILE A 763 20.90 24.97 2.13
N GLY A 764 21.93 24.49 2.84
CA GLY A 764 22.58 23.22 2.51
C GLY A 764 22.97 23.13 1.02
N ASP A 765 22.60 22.03 0.37
CA ASP A 765 22.82 21.79 -1.07
C ASP A 765 21.77 22.47 -1.98
N PHE A 766 20.80 23.18 -1.41
CA PHE A 766 19.79 23.91 -2.17
C PHE A 766 20.25 25.34 -2.46
N VAL A 767 20.18 25.73 -3.74
CA VAL A 767 20.54 27.08 -4.21
C VAL A 767 19.50 27.58 -5.20
N ALA A 768 19.06 28.83 -5.05
CA ALA A 768 18.11 29.46 -5.95
C ALA A 768 18.60 30.81 -6.46
N PHE A 769 18.39 31.05 -7.75
CA PHE A 769 18.72 32.28 -8.46
C PHE A 769 17.48 32.86 -9.11
N SER A 770 17.35 34.19 -9.10
CA SER A 770 16.31 34.92 -9.83
C SER A 770 16.97 35.85 -10.83
N LYS A 771 16.38 35.97 -12.02
CA LYS A 771 16.77 36.97 -13.01
C LYS A 771 16.48 38.37 -12.46
N LYS A 772 17.38 39.34 -12.66
CA LYS A 772 17.25 40.70 -12.08
C LYS A 772 15.96 41.42 -12.47
N ASN A 773 15.45 41.18 -13.67
CA ASN A 773 14.23 41.83 -14.17
C ASN A 773 12.94 41.02 -13.89
N ALA A 774 13.03 39.87 -13.22
CA ALA A 774 11.86 39.09 -12.86
C ALA A 774 11.19 39.69 -11.62
N ALA A 775 9.85 39.81 -11.64
CA ALA A 775 9.06 40.24 -10.49
C ALA A 775 9.02 39.15 -9.39
N PHE A 776 10.16 38.91 -8.73
CA PHE A 776 10.28 37.93 -7.66
C PHE A 776 10.10 38.61 -6.28
N PRO A 777 9.23 38.07 -5.39
CA PRO A 777 8.78 38.77 -4.17
C PRO A 777 9.86 39.00 -3.08
N PHE A 778 11.11 38.58 -3.31
CA PHE A 778 12.22 38.71 -2.36
C PHE A 778 13.35 39.62 -2.84
N GLN A 779 13.14 40.41 -3.90
CA GLN A 779 14.02 41.53 -4.22
C GLN A 779 13.77 42.67 -3.21
N LYS A 780 14.37 42.56 -2.02
CA LYS A 780 14.58 43.69 -1.09
C LYS A 780 15.97 43.61 -0.49
#